data_AF-A0A3C0NB48-F1
#
_entry.id   AF-A0A3C0NB48-F1
#
_cell.length_a   1.000
_cell.length_b   1.000
_cell.length_c   1.000
_cell.angle_alpha   90.00
_cell.angle_beta   90.00
_cell.angle_gamma   90.00
#
_symmetry.space_group_name_H-M   'P 1'
#
loop_
_entity.id
_entity.type
_entity.pdbx_description
1 polymer ?
#
loop_
_entity_poly.entity_id
_entity_poly.type
_entity_poly.pdbx_seq_one_letter_code
_entity_poly.pdbx_strand_id
1 'polypeptide(L)'
;MKRSLVSLSLSVLFLTSLASTALTATPKTPEKQETCEILVVGGGLAGAATAYEGLLAGRTVCLTEITDWVGGQISAQGTSALDERPTQRSRLFYSRGYLELRDRIQRYYGELNPGDCWVSEACFIPRDAHKILLRILQDTAKRGKGTLKWFPSTVVKELKLSPSGNLIESAIAISHKPAAGAPPLNTSPLSQTIEDWYRYENSSRFEKSIVRFVPQKPPQGNAPNWYVIDATETGEIIGLADVPYRVGIDPRTYLEPSSSSATGDPYCTQGFTYTFAMEATKEPQTHVMPSFYPQHEPYYSYELKRLADFGLVFTYRRIWSPEKGKPTKFGGINFTTPTPGDISMQNWTWGNDYRPGTSEDNFVLTRNQLQTTGQLQPGGWLGGLRTETLRKGEEHAIGYFHWLVAGTTDSQLGAGVKKPYPNHKYLSGLDSPMGTVHGLSKYPYIREGRRIIGRQGFGSPNGFSIWEIDISRRDYKEDYYRKTLSPQMYRDLRTALSGLEAVAVISGQKSPEDVMRRTRSSIYSDSVGIGHYAIDFHPCMTKSPPEAPGNTEREGERQGAGQSYPFEIPLRSLIPQKIDNMLVAGKSIATSHIAAAAYRVHSFEWSSGAAAGTTAAFALEKGIAPYQLVDELPRQEQQLEVLRRRLENNGNPTAFPDTS
;
A
#
# COMPACT_ATOMS: atom_id res chain seq x y z
N MET A 1 -34.04 -18.34 72.65
CA MET A 1 -33.61 -16.95 72.40
C MET A 1 -32.89 -16.86 71.07
N LYS A 2 -33.26 -15.84 70.30
CA LYS A 2 -32.88 -15.50 68.92
C LYS A 2 -31.38 -15.62 68.61
N ARG A 3 -31.03 -16.13 67.42
CA ARG A 3 -29.99 -15.53 66.56
C ARG A 3 -30.44 -15.55 65.10
N SER A 4 -30.25 -14.39 64.50
CA SER A 4 -30.80 -13.88 63.25
C SER A 4 -29.91 -14.27 62.07
N LEU A 5 -30.52 -14.72 60.97
CA LEU A 5 -29.91 -14.77 59.64
C LEU A 5 -30.42 -13.56 58.86
N VAL A 6 -29.51 -12.63 58.55
CA VAL A 6 -29.75 -11.49 57.67
C VAL A 6 -29.62 -11.99 56.23
N SER A 7 -30.72 -11.93 55.48
CA SER A 7 -30.74 -12.19 54.04
C SER A 7 -30.41 -10.88 53.30
N LEU A 8 -29.26 -10.82 52.64
CA LEU A 8 -28.95 -9.73 51.70
C LEU A 8 -29.62 -10.03 50.35
N SER A 9 -30.61 -9.23 49.99
CA SER A 9 -31.19 -9.21 48.65
C SER A 9 -30.24 -8.47 47.70
N LEU A 10 -29.62 -9.19 46.76
CA LEU A 10 -28.83 -8.59 45.68
C LEU A 10 -29.78 -8.16 44.55
N SER A 11 -30.04 -6.87 44.43
CA SER A 11 -30.77 -6.28 43.31
C SER A 11 -29.85 -6.21 42.08
N VAL A 12 -30.11 -7.05 41.08
CA VAL A 12 -29.43 -7.00 39.78
C VAL A 12 -30.06 -5.88 38.95
N LEU A 13 -29.35 -4.75 38.82
CA LEU A 13 -29.65 -3.70 37.86
C LEU A 13 -29.20 -4.16 36.46
N PHE A 14 -30.15 -4.57 35.63
CA PHE A 14 -29.92 -4.74 34.19
C PHE A 14 -29.70 -3.37 33.56
N LEU A 15 -28.44 -3.00 33.31
CA LEU A 15 -28.13 -1.97 32.32
C LEU A 15 -28.39 -2.56 30.93
N THR A 16 -29.54 -2.21 30.36
CA THR A 16 -29.80 -2.43 28.94
C THR A 16 -28.90 -1.49 28.14
N SER A 17 -27.92 -2.07 27.45
CA SER A 17 -27.15 -1.36 26.44
C SER A 17 -28.11 -0.90 25.34
N LEU A 18 -28.34 0.41 25.23
CA LEU A 18 -28.96 1.01 24.05
C LEU A 18 -27.99 0.81 22.88
N ALA A 19 -28.16 -0.30 22.16
CA ALA A 19 -27.60 -0.45 20.83
C ALA A 19 -28.20 0.67 19.98
N SER A 20 -27.39 1.66 19.61
CA SER A 20 -27.78 2.62 18.58
C SER A 20 -28.02 1.83 17.31
N THR A 21 -29.28 1.65 16.94
CA THR A 21 -29.66 1.19 15.61
C THR A 21 -29.18 2.24 14.64
N ALA A 22 -28.06 1.97 13.96
CA ALA A 22 -27.64 2.75 12.82
C ALA A 22 -28.80 2.72 11.82
N LEU A 23 -29.50 3.85 11.68
CA LEU A 23 -30.46 4.06 10.61
C LEU A 23 -29.70 3.82 9.31
N THR A 24 -30.02 2.73 8.62
CA THR A 24 -29.56 2.46 7.27
C THR A 24 -30.02 3.62 6.40
N ALA A 25 -29.09 4.51 6.05
CA ALA A 25 -29.35 5.60 5.12
C ALA A 25 -29.84 4.98 3.81
N THR A 26 -31.02 5.40 3.37
CA THR A 26 -31.58 4.89 2.11
C THR A 26 -30.74 5.41 0.94
N PRO A 27 -30.30 4.54 0.01
CA PRO A 27 -29.48 4.97 -1.10
C PRO A 27 -30.23 6.01 -1.94
N LYS A 28 -29.67 7.21 -2.06
CA LYS A 28 -30.18 8.25 -2.96
C LYS A 28 -30.06 7.76 -4.41
N THR A 29 -31.05 8.11 -5.24
CA THR A 29 -31.01 7.83 -6.68
C THR A 29 -29.76 8.47 -7.30
N PRO A 30 -28.96 7.74 -8.10
CA PRO A 30 -27.78 8.31 -8.73
C PRO A 30 -28.15 9.51 -9.61
N GLU A 31 -27.44 10.61 -9.43
CA GLU A 31 -27.61 11.81 -10.24
C GLU A 31 -27.00 11.63 -11.64
N LYS A 32 -25.95 10.81 -11.73
CA LYS A 32 -25.22 10.55 -12.97
C LYS A 32 -25.00 9.07 -13.19
N GLN A 33 -25.12 8.65 -14.45
CA GLN A 33 -24.66 7.35 -14.91
C GLN A 33 -23.45 7.53 -15.83
N GLU A 34 -22.39 6.76 -15.57
CA GLU A 34 -21.14 6.81 -16.33
C GLU A 34 -20.79 5.44 -16.88
N THR A 35 -20.47 5.41 -18.18
CA THR A 35 -20.08 4.20 -18.89
C THR A 35 -18.57 4.11 -19.06
N CYS A 36 -18.02 2.91 -18.89
CA CYS A 36 -16.64 2.57 -19.23
C CYS A 36 -16.49 1.09 -19.56
N GLU A 37 -15.36 0.73 -20.15
CA GLU A 37 -14.94 -0.67 -20.37
C GLU A 37 -14.06 -1.17 -19.22
N ILE A 38 -13.31 -0.27 -18.57
CA ILE A 38 -12.47 -0.56 -17.42
C ILE A 38 -12.77 0.49 -16.33
N LEU A 39 -13.19 0.04 -15.15
CA LEU A 39 -13.29 0.87 -13.96
C LEU A 39 -12.08 0.60 -13.07
N VAL A 40 -11.22 1.59 -12.90
CA VAL A 40 -10.07 1.54 -12.00
C VAL A 40 -10.40 2.31 -10.73
N VAL A 41 -10.40 1.62 -9.59
CA VAL A 41 -10.65 2.20 -8.28
C VAL A 41 -9.34 2.36 -7.55
N GLY A 42 -8.93 3.60 -7.30
CA GLY A 42 -7.62 3.96 -6.75
C GLY A 42 -6.72 4.53 -7.84
N GLY A 43 -6.30 5.78 -7.65
CA GLY A 43 -5.41 6.54 -8.54
C GLY A 43 -3.95 6.49 -8.11
N GLY A 44 -3.54 5.51 -7.29
CA GLY A 44 -2.15 5.24 -6.96
C GLY A 44 -1.30 4.85 -8.19
N LEU A 45 -0.03 4.48 -8.00
CA LEU A 45 0.82 4.11 -9.14
C LEU A 45 0.29 2.90 -9.92
N ALA A 46 -0.22 1.89 -9.20
CA ALA A 46 -0.84 0.73 -9.84
C ALA A 46 -2.10 1.10 -10.65
N GLY A 47 -2.93 2.01 -10.12
CA GLY A 47 -4.12 2.48 -10.81
C GLY A 47 -3.81 3.33 -12.04
N ALA A 48 -2.84 4.24 -11.91
CA ALA A 48 -2.35 5.04 -13.02
C ALA A 48 -1.72 4.18 -14.12
N ALA A 49 -0.94 3.15 -13.77
CA ALA A 49 -0.36 2.21 -14.73
C ALA A 49 -1.45 1.35 -15.42
N THR A 50 -2.48 0.94 -14.68
CA THR A 50 -3.66 0.25 -15.23
C THR A 50 -4.37 1.12 -16.27
N ALA A 51 -4.63 2.39 -15.91
CA ALA A 51 -5.24 3.35 -16.81
C ALA A 51 -4.35 3.63 -18.03
N TYR A 52 -3.04 3.78 -17.84
CA TYR A 52 -2.07 3.99 -18.91
C TYR A 52 -2.15 2.88 -19.97
N GLU A 53 -2.12 1.60 -19.55
CA GLU A 53 -2.18 0.47 -20.49
C GLU A 53 -3.58 0.30 -21.12
N GLY A 54 -4.65 0.50 -20.35
CA GLY A 54 -6.02 0.47 -20.89
C GLY A 54 -6.26 1.54 -21.96
N LEU A 55 -5.76 2.76 -21.72
CA LEU A 55 -5.85 3.88 -22.67
C LEU A 55 -5.02 3.64 -23.93
N LEU A 56 -3.80 3.09 -23.82
CA LEU A 56 -2.99 2.70 -24.98
C LEU A 56 -3.65 1.61 -25.83
N ALA A 57 -4.44 0.75 -25.20
CA ALA A 57 -5.27 -0.24 -25.89
C ALA A 57 -6.58 0.32 -26.47
N GLY A 58 -6.78 1.64 -26.45
CA GLY A 58 -7.95 2.30 -27.04
C GLY A 58 -9.22 2.19 -26.21
N ARG A 59 -9.13 1.82 -24.92
CA ARG A 59 -10.29 1.61 -24.06
C ARG A 59 -10.82 2.88 -23.43
N THR A 60 -12.10 2.87 -23.07
CA THR A 60 -12.71 3.86 -22.17
C THR A 60 -12.46 3.48 -20.72
N VAL A 61 -11.66 4.27 -20.01
CA VAL A 61 -11.25 4.03 -18.63
C VAL A 61 -11.86 5.07 -17.70
N CYS A 62 -12.66 4.64 -16.71
CA CYS A 62 -13.02 5.44 -15.55
C CYS A 62 -11.97 5.22 -14.47
N LEU A 63 -11.32 6.28 -14.00
CA LEU A 63 -10.33 6.23 -12.93
C LEU A 63 -10.82 7.07 -11.75
N THR A 64 -11.09 6.42 -10.62
CA THR A 64 -11.48 7.10 -9.36
C THR A 64 -10.28 7.20 -8.42
N GLU A 65 -10.22 8.29 -7.66
CA GLU A 65 -9.21 8.50 -6.63
C GLU A 65 -9.85 9.19 -5.44
N ILE A 66 -9.55 8.72 -4.23
CA ILE A 66 -10.12 9.26 -3.00
C ILE A 66 -9.64 10.68 -2.73
N THR A 67 -8.43 11.02 -3.15
CA THR A 67 -7.87 12.38 -3.09
C THR A 67 -8.09 13.18 -4.38
N ASP A 68 -7.69 14.44 -4.40
CA ASP A 68 -7.65 15.26 -5.61
C ASP A 68 -6.45 14.93 -6.52
N TRP A 69 -5.51 14.08 -6.10
CA TRP A 69 -4.25 13.83 -6.80
C TRP A 69 -4.05 12.36 -7.21
N VAL A 70 -3.82 12.13 -8.51
CA VAL A 70 -3.26 10.86 -9.02
C VAL A 70 -1.78 10.68 -8.61
N GLY A 71 -1.36 9.43 -8.40
CA GLY A 71 0.02 8.98 -8.22
C GLY A 71 0.34 8.34 -6.87
N GLY A 72 -0.58 8.40 -5.90
CA GLY A 72 -0.45 7.74 -4.60
C GLY A 72 0.88 8.07 -3.93
N GLN A 73 1.76 7.06 -3.81
CA GLN A 73 3.10 7.17 -3.23
C GLN A 73 3.87 8.43 -3.67
N ILE A 74 3.99 8.67 -4.98
CA ILE A 74 4.82 9.76 -5.49
C ILE A 74 4.20 11.15 -5.32
N SER A 75 2.92 11.24 -4.96
CA SER A 75 2.14 12.48 -4.92
C SER A 75 1.32 12.58 -3.65
N ALA A 76 0.07 12.10 -3.61
CA ALA A 76 -0.86 12.28 -2.50
C ALA A 76 -0.34 11.77 -1.15
N GLN A 77 0.56 10.78 -1.16
CA GLN A 77 1.18 10.20 0.03
C GLN A 77 2.58 10.77 0.34
N GLY A 78 3.18 11.50 -0.59
CA GLY A 78 4.41 12.27 -0.39
C GLY A 78 5.71 11.46 -0.26
N THR A 79 5.72 10.19 -0.66
CA THR A 79 6.95 9.39 -0.83
C THR A 79 7.54 9.58 -2.23
N SER A 80 7.81 10.84 -2.58
CA SER A 80 8.32 11.29 -3.89
C SER A 80 9.84 11.09 -4.06
N ALA A 81 10.39 10.04 -3.45
CA ALA A 81 11.69 9.49 -3.79
C ALA A 81 11.51 8.04 -4.22
N LEU A 82 11.92 7.71 -5.45
CA LEU A 82 11.65 6.40 -6.04
C LEU A 82 12.55 5.34 -5.40
N ASP A 83 11.94 4.34 -4.76
CA ASP A 83 12.67 3.26 -4.11
C ASP A 83 13.05 2.19 -5.15
N GLU A 84 14.25 2.32 -5.71
CA GLU A 84 14.74 1.53 -6.83
C GLU A 84 16.01 0.73 -6.49
N ARG A 85 15.97 -0.58 -6.73
CA ARG A 85 17.16 -1.42 -6.56
C ARG A 85 18.23 -1.10 -7.61
N PRO A 86 19.53 -1.11 -7.25
CA PRO A 86 20.62 -0.82 -8.18
C PRO A 86 20.60 -1.69 -9.46
N THR A 87 20.16 -2.94 -9.35
CA THR A 87 20.01 -3.89 -10.46
C THR A 87 18.98 -3.46 -11.49
N GLN A 88 17.79 -3.04 -11.07
CA GLN A 88 16.78 -2.51 -12.00
C GLN A 88 17.23 -1.17 -12.59
N ARG A 89 17.79 -0.32 -11.74
CA ARG A 89 18.17 1.06 -12.09
C ARG A 89 19.29 1.12 -13.13
N SER A 90 20.36 0.35 -12.92
CA SER A 90 21.51 0.29 -13.85
C SER A 90 21.14 -0.25 -15.24
N ARG A 91 20.12 -1.12 -15.31
CA ARG A 91 19.62 -1.68 -16.57
C ARG A 91 18.41 -0.92 -17.15
N LEU A 92 17.87 0.05 -16.41
CA LEU A 92 16.56 0.66 -16.67
C LEU A 92 15.47 -0.41 -16.95
N PHE A 93 15.51 -1.51 -16.19
CA PHE A 93 14.64 -2.66 -16.41
C PHE A 93 13.33 -2.51 -15.64
N TYR A 94 12.43 -1.73 -16.24
CA TYR A 94 11.11 -1.36 -15.72
C TYR A 94 10.06 -1.41 -16.82
N SER A 95 8.77 -1.40 -16.44
CA SER A 95 7.65 -1.22 -17.38
C SER A 95 7.75 0.11 -18.13
N ARG A 96 7.36 0.11 -19.42
CA ARG A 96 7.46 1.28 -20.31
C ARG A 96 6.90 2.59 -19.74
N GLY A 97 5.76 2.54 -19.06
CA GLY A 97 5.13 3.72 -18.49
C GLY A 97 5.91 4.30 -17.29
N TYR A 98 6.59 3.45 -16.53
CA TYR A 98 7.45 3.86 -15.43
C TYR A 98 8.71 4.57 -15.95
N LEU A 99 9.26 4.09 -17.06
CA LEU A 99 10.35 4.76 -17.77
C LEU A 99 9.91 6.13 -18.32
N GLU A 100 8.70 6.21 -18.88
CA GLU A 100 8.13 7.50 -19.32
C GLU A 100 7.96 8.47 -18.14
N LEU A 101 7.48 8.01 -16.99
CA LEU A 101 7.38 8.83 -15.77
C LEU A 101 8.75 9.39 -15.36
N ARG A 102 9.78 8.55 -15.28
CA ARG A 102 11.16 8.98 -14.97
C ARG A 102 11.65 10.03 -15.96
N ASP A 103 11.50 9.77 -17.25
CA ASP A 103 11.88 10.70 -18.32
C ASP A 103 11.16 12.05 -18.21
N ARG A 104 9.85 12.05 -17.91
CA ARG A 104 9.08 13.30 -17.76
C ARG A 104 9.51 14.10 -16.54
N ILE A 105 9.88 13.45 -15.45
CA ILE A 105 10.44 14.11 -14.25
C ILE A 105 11.79 14.74 -14.59
N GLN A 106 12.70 13.97 -15.19
CA GLN A 106 14.01 14.45 -15.66
C GLN A 106 13.88 15.66 -16.59
N ARG A 107 12.93 15.63 -17.54
CA ARG A 107 12.67 16.76 -18.44
C ARG A 107 12.07 17.98 -17.75
N TYR A 108 11.27 17.78 -16.71
CA TYR A 108 10.63 18.87 -15.98
C TYR A 108 11.64 19.66 -15.13
N TYR A 109 12.55 18.97 -14.44
CA TYR A 109 13.55 19.60 -13.57
C TYR A 109 14.91 19.83 -14.24
N GLY A 110 15.19 19.18 -15.37
CA GLY A 110 16.53 19.10 -15.96
C GLY A 110 17.42 18.02 -15.35
N GLU A 111 16.96 17.38 -14.26
CA GLU A 111 17.60 16.26 -13.55
C GLU A 111 16.53 15.42 -12.82
N LEU A 112 16.85 14.16 -12.47
CA LEU A 112 15.94 13.29 -11.72
C LEU A 112 15.92 13.63 -10.23
N ASN A 113 17.03 14.19 -9.71
CA ASN A 113 17.24 14.45 -8.28
C ASN A 113 17.55 15.93 -8.02
N PRO A 114 16.61 16.87 -8.30
CA PRO A 114 16.77 18.31 -8.05
C PRO A 114 17.04 18.69 -6.59
N GLY A 115 16.86 17.74 -5.67
CA GLY A 115 17.15 17.94 -4.25
C GLY A 115 18.41 17.26 -3.76
N ASP A 116 19.20 16.57 -4.60
CA ASP A 116 20.40 15.83 -4.16
C ASP A 116 20.13 14.99 -2.89
N CYS A 117 18.99 14.26 -2.87
CA CYS A 117 18.66 13.33 -1.80
C CYS A 117 19.60 12.11 -1.89
N TRP A 118 19.92 11.49 -0.75
CA TRP A 118 20.83 10.34 -0.76
C TRP A 118 20.15 8.97 -0.87
N VAL A 119 18.83 8.88 -0.67
CA VAL A 119 18.13 7.58 -0.73
C VAL A 119 17.85 7.11 -2.15
N SER A 120 17.70 8.02 -3.10
CA SER A 120 17.23 7.73 -4.46
C SER A 120 17.97 8.54 -5.51
N GLU A 121 18.00 8.05 -6.74
CA GLU A 121 18.43 8.84 -7.91
C GLU A 121 17.30 9.72 -8.45
N ALA A 122 16.09 9.60 -7.91
CA ALA A 122 14.94 10.38 -8.32
C ALA A 122 14.16 10.87 -7.10
N CYS A 123 14.23 12.18 -6.84
CA CYS A 123 13.58 12.86 -5.71
C CYS A 123 13.00 14.19 -6.17
N PHE A 124 11.71 14.41 -5.97
CA PHE A 124 11.01 15.54 -6.59
C PHE A 124 9.81 16.00 -5.76
N ILE A 125 9.21 17.12 -6.13
CA ILE A 125 8.08 17.71 -5.41
C ILE A 125 6.79 16.88 -5.69
N PRO A 126 6.06 16.41 -4.66
CA PRO A 126 4.85 15.58 -4.83
C PRO A 126 3.76 16.18 -5.72
N ARG A 127 3.51 17.48 -5.60
CA ARG A 127 2.55 18.21 -6.45
C ARG A 127 2.90 18.14 -7.94
N ASP A 128 4.18 18.22 -8.27
CA ASP A 128 4.62 18.20 -9.66
C ASP A 128 4.51 16.78 -10.23
N ALA A 129 4.79 15.76 -9.41
CA ALA A 129 4.56 14.36 -9.76
C ALA A 129 3.09 14.10 -10.15
N HIS A 130 2.13 14.64 -9.38
CA HIS A 130 0.71 14.58 -9.73
C HIS A 130 0.42 15.19 -11.11
N LYS A 131 0.91 16.41 -11.37
CA LYS A 131 0.68 17.11 -12.65
C LYS A 131 1.30 16.36 -13.82
N ILE A 132 2.54 15.89 -13.66
CA ILE A 132 3.28 15.12 -14.66
C ILE A 132 2.51 13.84 -15.00
N LEU A 133 2.09 13.08 -13.98
CA LEU A 133 1.40 11.82 -14.18
C LEU A 133 0.01 12.01 -14.81
N LEU A 134 -0.76 13.01 -14.36
CA LEU A 134 -2.03 13.34 -14.99
C LEU A 134 -1.84 13.70 -16.47
N ARG A 135 -0.77 14.43 -16.79
CA ARG A 135 -0.44 14.76 -18.18
C ARG A 135 -0.02 13.55 -19.00
N ILE A 136 0.74 12.62 -18.42
CA ILE A 136 1.06 11.32 -19.04
C ILE A 136 -0.24 10.61 -19.43
N LEU A 137 -1.20 10.47 -18.51
CA LEU A 137 -2.47 9.80 -18.80
C LEU A 137 -3.28 10.49 -19.90
N GLN A 138 -3.34 11.83 -19.90
CA GLN A 138 -4.02 12.60 -20.94
C GLN A 138 -3.37 12.44 -22.33
N ASP A 139 -2.04 12.48 -22.40
CA ASP A 139 -1.30 12.29 -23.66
C ASP A 139 -1.42 10.84 -24.15
N THR A 140 -1.41 9.88 -23.22
CA THR A 140 -1.61 8.47 -23.50
C THR A 140 -3.01 8.17 -24.03
N ALA A 141 -4.06 8.79 -23.48
CA ALA A 141 -5.42 8.69 -24.01
C ALA A 141 -5.46 9.10 -25.50
N LYS A 142 -4.80 10.21 -25.86
CA LYS A 142 -4.69 10.66 -27.25
C LYS A 142 -3.90 9.68 -28.12
N ARG A 143 -2.72 9.24 -27.67
CA ARG A 143 -1.85 8.30 -28.39
C ARG A 143 -2.54 6.97 -28.68
N GLY A 144 -3.21 6.40 -27.67
CA GLY A 144 -3.90 5.13 -27.77
C GLY A 144 -5.30 5.19 -28.39
N LYS A 145 -5.81 6.41 -28.64
CA LYS A 145 -7.22 6.65 -29.00
C LYS A 145 -8.20 6.13 -27.94
N GLY A 146 -7.75 6.04 -26.68
CA GLY A 146 -8.58 5.71 -25.53
C GLY A 146 -9.25 6.95 -24.94
N THR A 147 -10.20 6.73 -24.04
CA THR A 147 -10.91 7.83 -23.35
C THR A 147 -10.66 7.73 -21.86
N LEU A 148 -10.01 8.76 -21.28
CA LEU A 148 -9.85 8.89 -19.84
C LEU A 148 -11.03 9.67 -19.26
N LYS A 149 -11.74 9.06 -18.31
CA LYS A 149 -12.72 9.74 -17.44
C LYS A 149 -12.15 9.76 -16.02
N TRP A 150 -11.67 10.93 -15.60
CA TRP A 150 -11.01 11.14 -14.31
C TRP A 150 -12.00 11.62 -13.25
N PHE A 151 -12.07 10.91 -12.12
CA PHE A 151 -12.95 11.20 -10.98
C PHE A 151 -12.11 11.38 -9.71
N PRO A 152 -11.52 12.57 -9.49
CA PRO A 152 -10.86 12.90 -8.23
C PRO A 152 -11.88 13.01 -7.09
N SER A 153 -11.42 12.94 -5.85
CA SER A 153 -12.26 13.11 -4.65
C SER A 153 -13.51 12.24 -4.70
N THR A 154 -13.35 10.98 -5.12
CA THR A 154 -14.44 10.06 -5.40
C THR A 154 -14.15 8.69 -4.79
N VAL A 155 -15.03 8.27 -3.87
CA VAL A 155 -14.95 6.96 -3.21
C VAL A 155 -16.01 6.00 -3.75
N VAL A 156 -15.69 4.72 -3.89
CA VAL A 156 -16.70 3.69 -4.20
C VAL A 156 -17.40 3.27 -2.92
N LYS A 157 -18.73 3.31 -2.96
CA LYS A 157 -19.59 3.12 -1.78
C LYS A 157 -20.30 1.78 -1.79
N GLU A 158 -20.81 1.35 -2.95
CA GLU A 158 -21.59 0.11 -3.08
C GLU A 158 -21.32 -0.57 -4.41
N LEU A 159 -21.44 -1.90 -4.41
CA LEU A 159 -21.38 -2.73 -5.61
C LEU A 159 -22.72 -3.44 -5.78
N LYS A 160 -23.20 -3.49 -7.02
CA LYS A 160 -24.29 -4.39 -7.40
C LYS A 160 -23.68 -5.63 -8.03
N LEU A 161 -23.84 -6.77 -7.36
CA LEU A 161 -23.42 -8.06 -7.91
C LEU A 161 -24.56 -8.71 -8.72
N SER A 162 -24.22 -9.55 -9.68
CA SER A 162 -25.15 -10.42 -10.40
C SER A 162 -25.87 -11.37 -9.43
N PRO A 163 -27.02 -11.97 -9.81
CA PRO A 163 -27.73 -12.95 -8.98
C PRO A 163 -26.87 -14.14 -8.53
N SER A 164 -25.92 -14.58 -9.36
CA SER A 164 -24.92 -15.62 -9.05
C SER A 164 -23.79 -15.15 -8.13
N GLY A 165 -23.71 -13.86 -7.86
CA GLY A 165 -22.70 -13.24 -7.00
C GLY A 165 -21.29 -13.14 -7.59
N ASN A 166 -21.06 -13.55 -8.85
CA ASN A 166 -19.73 -13.65 -9.46
C ASN A 166 -19.36 -12.52 -10.42
N LEU A 167 -20.29 -11.60 -10.74
CA LEU A 167 -20.01 -10.43 -11.58
C LEU A 167 -20.41 -9.15 -10.87
N ILE A 168 -19.57 -8.11 -10.97
CA ILE A 168 -19.94 -6.75 -10.63
C ILE A 168 -20.69 -6.15 -11.83
N GLU A 169 -21.99 -5.87 -11.67
CA GLU A 169 -22.85 -5.29 -12.72
C GLU A 169 -22.79 -3.77 -12.74
N SER A 170 -22.60 -3.14 -11.57
CA SER A 170 -22.44 -1.70 -11.44
C SER A 170 -21.76 -1.33 -10.12
N ALA A 171 -21.16 -0.16 -10.05
CA ALA A 171 -20.61 0.41 -8.83
C ALA A 171 -21.22 1.79 -8.56
N ILE A 172 -21.62 2.06 -7.32
CA ILE A 172 -22.03 3.37 -6.85
C ILE A 172 -20.83 4.04 -6.21
N ALA A 173 -20.55 5.26 -6.62
CA ALA A 173 -19.51 6.10 -6.06
C ALA A 173 -20.07 7.45 -5.60
N ILE A 174 -19.39 8.03 -4.62
CA ILE A 174 -19.71 9.35 -4.07
C ILE A 174 -18.54 10.27 -4.40
N SER A 175 -18.79 11.24 -5.26
CA SER A 175 -17.88 12.35 -5.50
C SER A 175 -18.21 13.48 -4.53
N HIS A 176 -17.19 14.18 -4.03
CA HIS A 176 -17.37 15.28 -3.12
C HIS A 176 -16.54 16.51 -3.51
N LYS A 177 -17.11 17.68 -3.23
CA LYS A 177 -16.45 18.99 -3.37
C LYS A 177 -16.80 19.86 -2.16
N PRO A 178 -16.06 20.96 -1.91
CA PRO A 178 -16.41 21.89 -0.82
C PRO A 178 -17.85 22.38 -0.98
N ALA A 179 -18.61 22.37 0.12
CA ALA A 179 -19.94 22.98 0.15
C ALA A 179 -19.83 24.51 -0.02
N ALA A 180 -20.90 25.15 -0.49
CA ALA A 180 -20.95 26.62 -0.55
C ALA A 180 -20.58 27.26 0.80
N GLY A 181 -19.54 28.11 0.79
CA GLY A 181 -19.02 28.79 1.99
C GLY A 181 -18.11 27.94 2.89
N ALA A 182 -17.92 26.65 2.58
CA ALA A 182 -16.98 25.79 3.31
C ALA A 182 -15.52 26.04 2.86
N PRO A 183 -14.53 25.74 3.73
CA PRO A 183 -13.13 25.78 3.32
C PRO A 183 -12.83 24.83 2.15
N PRO A 184 -11.80 25.10 1.35
CA PRO A 184 -11.40 24.24 0.23
C PRO A 184 -11.03 22.82 0.69
N LEU A 185 -11.02 21.86 -0.25
CA LEU A 185 -10.51 20.51 0.01
C LEU A 185 -9.09 20.60 0.60
N ASN A 186 -8.73 19.61 1.42
CA ASN A 186 -7.43 19.53 2.09
C ASN A 186 -7.19 20.62 3.16
N THR A 187 -8.27 21.23 3.66
CA THR A 187 -8.19 22.12 4.84
C THR A 187 -8.09 21.33 6.13
N SER A 188 -9.00 20.37 6.34
CA SER A 188 -9.00 19.47 7.50
C SER A 188 -8.17 18.22 7.23
N PRO A 189 -7.51 17.66 8.25
CA PRO A 189 -6.87 16.34 8.16
C PRO A 189 -7.87 15.23 7.81
N LEU A 190 -7.36 14.14 7.24
CA LEU A 190 -8.13 13.01 6.73
C LEU A 190 -9.01 12.37 7.81
N SER A 191 -8.51 12.25 9.04
CA SER A 191 -9.25 11.68 10.18
C SER A 191 -10.56 12.42 10.47
N GLN A 192 -10.69 13.69 10.06
CA GLN A 192 -11.90 14.48 10.29
C GLN A 192 -12.91 14.39 9.14
N THR A 193 -12.51 13.86 7.99
CA THR A 193 -13.29 13.94 6.75
C THR A 193 -13.57 12.59 6.11
N ILE A 194 -12.75 11.57 6.36
CA ILE A 194 -12.81 10.30 5.62
C ILE A 194 -14.20 9.65 5.69
N GLU A 195 -14.82 9.54 6.87
CA GLU A 195 -16.15 8.94 6.97
C GLU A 195 -17.24 9.74 6.25
N ASP A 196 -17.15 11.08 6.30
CA ASP A 196 -18.07 11.98 5.59
C ASP A 196 -17.99 11.74 4.07
N TRP A 197 -16.82 11.40 3.52
CA TRP A 197 -16.68 11.07 2.09
C TRP A 197 -17.53 9.88 1.65
N TYR A 198 -17.80 8.92 2.54
CA TYR A 198 -18.63 7.75 2.26
C TYR A 198 -20.11 7.92 2.65
N ARG A 199 -20.53 9.09 3.11
CA ARG A 199 -21.95 9.38 3.43
C ARG A 199 -22.67 9.94 2.21
N TYR A 200 -23.92 9.51 2.01
CA TYR A 200 -24.76 9.92 0.89
C TYR A 200 -25.27 11.36 1.02
N GLU A 201 -25.38 11.84 2.24
CA GLU A 201 -25.88 13.15 2.56
C GLU A 201 -24.82 14.23 2.32
N ASN A 202 -25.28 15.41 1.88
CA ASN A 202 -24.44 16.60 1.96
C ASN A 202 -24.14 16.89 3.44
N SER A 203 -22.97 17.45 3.70
CA SER A 203 -22.58 17.91 5.03
C SER A 203 -22.31 19.40 5.01
N SER A 204 -22.05 19.99 6.19
CA SER A 204 -21.56 21.36 6.28
C SER A 204 -20.20 21.57 5.60
N ARG A 205 -19.46 20.48 5.32
CA ARG A 205 -18.15 20.51 4.68
C ARG A 205 -18.24 20.25 3.18
N PHE A 206 -19.12 19.35 2.76
CA PHE A 206 -19.10 18.82 1.41
C PHE A 206 -20.48 18.74 0.74
N GLU A 207 -20.53 19.23 -0.50
CA GLU A 207 -21.56 18.85 -1.47
C GLU A 207 -21.16 17.52 -2.10
N LYS A 208 -22.09 16.58 -2.15
CA LYS A 208 -21.90 15.22 -2.69
C LYS A 208 -22.68 15.07 -3.99
N SER A 209 -22.13 14.28 -4.91
CA SER A 209 -22.84 13.81 -6.09
C SER A 209 -22.63 12.31 -6.27
N ILE A 210 -23.72 11.60 -6.58
CA ILE A 210 -23.72 10.14 -6.68
C ILE A 210 -23.60 9.73 -8.14
N VAL A 211 -22.55 8.96 -8.42
CA VAL A 211 -22.24 8.45 -9.76
C VAL A 211 -22.44 6.94 -9.76
N ARG A 212 -23.22 6.43 -10.71
CA ARG A 212 -23.31 5.00 -11.00
C ARG A 212 -22.44 4.67 -12.20
N PHE A 213 -21.42 3.86 -11.99
CA PHE A 213 -20.62 3.25 -13.06
C PHE A 213 -21.29 1.99 -13.56
N VAL A 214 -21.40 1.87 -14.89
CA VAL A 214 -21.98 0.71 -15.59
C VAL A 214 -21.14 0.34 -16.82
N PRO A 215 -21.20 -0.91 -17.30
CA PRO A 215 -20.54 -1.30 -18.54
C PRO A 215 -21.10 -0.50 -19.74
N GLN A 216 -20.24 -0.19 -20.71
CA GLN A 216 -20.64 0.54 -21.92
C GLN A 216 -21.60 -0.26 -22.84
N LYS A 217 -21.51 -1.59 -22.80
CA LYS A 217 -22.36 -2.50 -23.59
C LYS A 217 -23.07 -3.46 -22.64
N PRO A 218 -24.28 -3.94 -22.95
CA PRO A 218 -24.91 -5.02 -22.18
C PRO A 218 -24.08 -6.31 -22.25
N PRO A 219 -24.20 -7.24 -21.28
CA PRO A 219 -23.49 -8.51 -21.30
C PRO A 219 -23.85 -9.33 -22.56
N GLN A 220 -22.86 -9.99 -23.16
CA GLN A 220 -23.08 -10.96 -24.24
C GLN A 220 -22.84 -12.37 -23.69
N GLY A 221 -23.92 -13.07 -23.36
CA GLY A 221 -23.84 -14.38 -22.69
C GLY A 221 -23.21 -14.29 -21.31
N ASN A 222 -22.32 -15.24 -20.97
CA ASN A 222 -21.65 -15.32 -19.67
C ASN A 222 -20.31 -14.54 -19.62
N ALA A 223 -19.87 -13.94 -20.72
CA ALA A 223 -18.60 -13.22 -20.78
C ALA A 223 -18.72 -11.81 -20.16
N PRO A 224 -17.77 -11.39 -19.31
CA PRO A 224 -17.73 -10.02 -18.82
C PRO A 224 -17.64 -8.99 -19.96
N ASN A 225 -18.41 -7.91 -19.82
CA ASN A 225 -18.49 -6.78 -20.77
C ASN A 225 -17.74 -5.53 -20.28
N TRP A 226 -17.17 -5.59 -19.08
CA TRP A 226 -16.28 -4.61 -18.46
C TRP A 226 -15.50 -5.28 -17.32
N TYR A 227 -14.41 -4.66 -16.87
CA TYR A 227 -13.63 -5.14 -15.73
C TYR A 227 -13.47 -4.05 -14.68
N VAL A 228 -13.55 -4.47 -13.41
CA VAL A 228 -13.30 -3.61 -12.24
C VAL A 228 -11.93 -3.95 -11.67
N ILE A 229 -11.07 -2.95 -11.54
CA ILE A 229 -9.71 -3.09 -11.04
C ILE A 229 -9.62 -2.42 -9.68
N ASP A 230 -9.37 -3.20 -8.63
CA ASP A 230 -9.01 -2.64 -7.32
C ASP A 230 -7.51 -2.32 -7.33
N ALA A 231 -7.20 -1.04 -7.40
CA ALA A 231 -5.86 -0.50 -7.27
C ALA A 231 -5.78 0.47 -6.08
N THR A 232 -6.70 0.33 -5.12
CA THR A 232 -6.67 1.11 -3.87
C THR A 232 -5.52 0.65 -2.98
N GLU A 233 -5.07 1.54 -2.12
CA GLU A 233 -3.93 1.29 -1.23
C GLU A 233 -4.20 0.22 -0.16
N THR A 234 -5.48 -0.05 0.11
CA THR A 234 -5.93 -0.89 1.24
C THR A 234 -6.84 -2.05 0.82
N GLY A 235 -7.12 -2.20 -0.47
CA GLY A 235 -8.04 -3.21 -0.99
C GLY A 235 -9.48 -2.92 -0.59
N GLU A 236 -9.99 -1.74 -0.94
CA GLU A 236 -11.35 -1.33 -0.59
C GLU A 236 -12.42 -2.16 -1.28
N ILE A 237 -12.27 -2.44 -2.58
CA ILE A 237 -13.24 -3.26 -3.33
C ILE A 237 -13.16 -4.71 -2.85
N ILE A 238 -11.99 -5.19 -2.45
CA ILE A 238 -11.81 -6.49 -1.79
C ILE A 238 -12.67 -6.59 -0.53
N GLY A 239 -12.61 -5.58 0.35
CA GLY A 239 -13.42 -5.52 1.56
C GLY A 239 -14.92 -5.37 1.27
N LEU A 240 -15.26 -4.47 0.35
CA LEU A 240 -16.64 -4.14 -0.03
C LEU A 240 -17.36 -5.32 -0.72
N ALA A 241 -16.65 -6.09 -1.55
CA ALA A 241 -17.19 -7.28 -2.23
C ALA A 241 -17.16 -8.54 -1.35
N ASP A 242 -16.60 -8.47 -0.14
CA ASP A 242 -16.40 -9.60 0.79
C ASP A 242 -15.76 -10.83 0.11
N VAL A 243 -14.76 -10.58 -0.75
CA VAL A 243 -13.94 -11.65 -1.32
C VAL A 243 -12.95 -12.17 -0.25
N PRO A 244 -12.49 -13.42 -0.33
CA PRO A 244 -11.52 -13.93 0.64
C PRO A 244 -10.19 -13.17 0.59
N TYR A 245 -9.72 -12.70 1.74
CA TYR A 245 -8.46 -11.96 1.88
C TYR A 245 -7.78 -12.26 3.22
N ARG A 246 -6.51 -11.87 3.31
CA ARG A 246 -5.68 -11.84 4.52
C ARG A 246 -5.33 -10.39 4.88
N VAL A 247 -5.05 -10.17 6.15
CA VAL A 247 -4.58 -8.89 6.68
C VAL A 247 -3.66 -9.19 7.86
N GLY A 248 -2.61 -8.39 8.05
CA GLY A 248 -1.63 -8.58 9.13
C GLY A 248 -0.74 -9.81 8.93
N ILE A 249 -0.22 -10.35 10.02
CA ILE A 249 0.76 -11.45 10.01
C ILE A 249 0.11 -12.76 9.58
N ASP A 250 0.71 -13.45 8.63
CA ASP A 250 0.31 -14.80 8.21
C ASP A 250 0.81 -15.88 9.20
N PRO A 251 0.10 -17.01 9.38
CA PRO A 251 0.57 -18.09 10.23
C PRO A 251 1.92 -18.65 9.79
N ARG A 252 2.76 -19.04 10.76
CA ARG A 252 4.02 -19.73 10.50
C ARG A 252 3.75 -21.08 9.85
N THR A 253 4.29 -21.25 8.65
CA THR A 253 4.20 -22.48 7.85
C THR A 253 5.55 -22.82 7.24
N TYR A 254 5.65 -23.92 6.51
CA TYR A 254 6.84 -24.20 5.71
C TYR A 254 7.00 -23.26 4.50
N LEU A 255 5.95 -22.52 4.11
CA LEU A 255 5.98 -21.50 3.06
C LEU A 255 6.32 -20.11 3.61
N GLU A 256 5.97 -19.86 4.87
CA GLU A 256 6.23 -18.62 5.62
C GLU A 256 7.03 -18.92 6.91
N PRO A 257 8.23 -19.53 6.80
CA PRO A 257 8.95 -20.08 7.94
C PRO A 257 9.45 -19.03 8.93
N SER A 258 9.61 -17.77 8.51
CA SER A 258 10.07 -16.66 9.34
C SER A 258 8.94 -15.89 10.01
N SER A 259 7.67 -16.29 9.85
CA SER A 259 6.56 -15.59 10.48
C SER A 259 6.72 -15.52 12.00
N SER A 260 6.46 -14.34 12.56
CA SER A 260 6.49 -14.09 14.00
C SER A 260 5.33 -14.76 14.75
N SER A 261 4.25 -15.15 14.06
CA SER A 261 3.05 -15.72 14.68
C SER A 261 2.80 -17.16 14.25
N ALA A 262 2.63 -18.07 15.21
CA ALA A 262 2.25 -19.45 14.93
C ALA A 262 0.86 -19.58 14.28
N THR A 263 -0.07 -18.68 14.62
CA THR A 263 -1.48 -18.73 14.19
C THR A 263 -1.89 -17.57 13.29
N GLY A 264 -0.95 -16.67 12.96
CA GLY A 264 -1.24 -15.39 12.33
C GLY A 264 -1.71 -14.33 13.33
N ASP A 265 -1.77 -13.07 12.89
CA ASP A 265 -2.28 -11.95 13.68
C ASP A 265 -2.86 -10.87 12.75
N PRO A 266 -4.20 -10.76 12.65
CA PRO A 266 -4.83 -9.85 11.71
C PRO A 266 -4.80 -8.37 12.13
N TYR A 267 -4.31 -8.07 13.33
CA TYR A 267 -4.25 -6.69 13.86
C TYR A 267 -2.90 -6.04 13.62
N CYS A 268 -1.85 -6.84 13.43
CA CYS A 268 -0.49 -6.39 13.20
C CYS A 268 -0.21 -6.23 11.70
N THR A 269 -0.61 -5.10 11.14
CA THR A 269 -0.15 -4.66 9.81
C THR A 269 1.16 -3.89 9.93
N GLN A 270 1.88 -3.74 8.83
CA GLN A 270 3.03 -2.83 8.78
C GLN A 270 2.64 -1.37 9.04
N GLY A 271 3.60 -0.60 9.56
CA GLY A 271 3.46 0.83 9.82
C GLY A 271 3.05 1.65 8.60
N PHE A 272 2.33 2.73 8.86
CA PHE A 272 1.98 3.74 7.85
C PHE A 272 2.53 5.11 8.28
N THR A 273 2.67 6.02 7.32
CA THR A 273 3.33 7.30 7.56
C THR A 273 2.53 8.44 6.96
N TYR A 274 2.17 9.44 7.77
CA TYR A 274 1.85 10.76 7.22
C TYR A 274 3.14 11.50 6.95
N THR A 275 3.42 11.74 5.67
CA THR A 275 4.59 12.52 5.28
C THR A 275 4.28 14.01 5.39
N PHE A 276 5.31 14.82 5.54
CA PHE A 276 5.21 16.27 5.52
C PHE A 276 6.49 16.88 5.00
N ALA A 277 6.42 18.13 4.53
CA ALA A 277 7.58 18.86 4.08
C ALA A 277 8.09 19.82 5.16
N MET A 278 9.40 19.99 5.25
CA MET A 278 10.04 21.06 6.00
C MET A 278 11.10 21.75 5.15
N GLU A 279 11.31 23.03 5.39
CA GLU A 279 12.28 23.87 4.67
C GLU A 279 13.38 24.32 5.62
N ALA A 280 14.64 24.25 5.17
CA ALA A 280 15.76 24.86 5.86
C ALA A 280 15.72 26.38 5.68
N THR A 281 15.93 27.14 6.75
CA THR A 281 15.77 28.60 6.78
C THR A 281 17.06 29.27 7.21
N LYS A 282 17.30 30.47 6.68
CA LYS A 282 18.47 31.27 7.07
C LYS A 282 18.40 31.73 8.53
N GLU A 283 17.23 32.22 8.93
CA GLU A 283 16.98 32.73 10.28
C GLU A 283 16.30 31.66 11.15
N PRO A 284 16.62 31.59 12.46
CA PRO A 284 15.98 30.65 13.37
C PRO A 284 14.48 30.91 13.48
N GLN A 285 13.71 29.84 13.65
CA GLN A 285 12.26 29.83 13.79
C GLN A 285 11.87 29.57 15.24
N THR A 286 10.68 30.04 15.64
CA THR A 286 10.09 29.69 16.94
C THR A 286 9.24 28.43 16.78
N HIS A 287 9.53 27.41 17.59
CA HIS A 287 8.79 26.15 17.60
C HIS A 287 7.91 26.05 18.84
N VAL A 288 6.60 26.16 18.63
CA VAL A 288 5.63 25.94 19.70
C VAL A 288 5.42 24.44 19.86
N MET A 289 5.60 23.94 21.08
CA MET A 289 5.34 22.54 21.41
C MET A 289 3.85 22.22 21.27
N PRO A 290 3.46 21.26 20.42
CA PRO A 290 2.07 20.81 20.35
C PRO A 290 1.59 20.21 21.68
N SER A 291 0.32 20.41 22.04
CA SER A 291 -0.22 19.91 23.31
C SER A 291 -0.19 18.38 23.45
N PHE A 292 -0.25 17.66 22.32
CA PHE A 292 -0.15 16.19 22.29
C PHE A 292 1.29 15.67 22.26
N TYR A 293 2.30 16.52 22.06
CA TYR A 293 3.70 16.10 21.91
C TYR A 293 4.21 15.24 23.09
N PRO A 294 3.94 15.57 24.37
CA PRO A 294 4.41 14.74 25.49
C PRO A 294 3.90 13.28 25.46
N GLN A 295 2.76 13.02 24.79
CA GLN A 295 2.26 11.66 24.62
C GLN A 295 3.12 10.86 23.63
N HIS A 296 3.60 11.50 22.55
CA HIS A 296 4.36 10.84 21.49
C HIS A 296 5.87 10.88 21.66
N GLU A 297 6.39 11.83 22.45
CA GLU A 297 7.83 11.97 22.73
C GLU A 297 8.55 10.65 23.09
N PRO A 298 7.97 9.74 23.91
CA PRO A 298 8.62 8.48 24.27
C PRO A 298 8.83 7.51 23.10
N TYR A 299 8.30 7.81 21.92
CA TYR A 299 8.44 6.99 20.71
C TYR A 299 9.66 7.36 19.88
N TYR A 300 9.92 8.66 19.68
CA TYR A 300 10.76 9.12 18.59
C TYR A 300 12.25 8.82 18.78
N SER A 301 12.90 8.45 17.69
CA SER A 301 14.32 8.16 17.67
C SER A 301 14.91 8.34 16.27
N TYR A 302 16.23 8.57 16.23
CA TYR A 302 17.03 8.36 15.02
C TYR A 302 17.24 6.88 14.68
N GLU A 303 16.70 5.97 15.49
CA GLU A 303 16.77 4.50 15.41
C GLU A 303 18.17 3.93 15.67
N LEU A 304 19.19 4.40 14.93
CA LEU A 304 20.55 3.87 14.99
C LEU A 304 21.55 5.00 15.20
N LYS A 305 22.58 4.76 16.02
CA LYS A 305 23.69 5.72 16.24
C LYS A 305 24.34 6.20 14.93
N ARG A 306 24.45 5.32 13.92
CA ARG A 306 25.01 5.65 12.60
C ARG A 306 24.11 6.55 11.75
N LEU A 307 22.85 6.74 12.13
CA LEU A 307 21.88 7.60 11.44
C LEU A 307 21.51 8.84 12.26
N ALA A 308 22.04 8.97 13.48
CA ALA A 308 21.73 10.04 14.43
C ALA A 308 22.42 11.37 14.09
N ASP A 309 22.19 11.88 12.89
CA ASP A 309 22.61 13.19 12.42
C ASP A 309 21.44 13.89 11.74
N PHE A 310 21.20 15.15 12.12
CA PHE A 310 20.08 15.91 11.59
C PHE A 310 20.22 16.17 10.08
N GLY A 311 21.42 16.53 9.62
CA GLY A 311 21.66 16.81 8.21
C GLY A 311 21.46 15.57 7.35
N LEU A 312 21.86 14.40 7.86
CA LEU A 312 21.61 13.10 7.23
C LEU A 312 20.11 12.83 7.11
N VAL A 313 19.34 12.97 8.21
CA VAL A 313 17.88 12.73 8.16
C VAL A 313 17.18 13.74 7.26
N PHE A 314 17.54 15.02 7.34
CA PHE A 314 17.02 16.07 6.48
C PHE A 314 17.31 15.79 5.01
N THR A 315 18.47 15.24 4.67
CA THR A 315 18.82 14.98 3.26
C THR A 315 18.39 13.61 2.76
N TYR A 316 17.77 12.79 3.60
CA TYR A 316 17.24 11.48 3.22
C TYR A 316 16.31 11.58 2.03
N ARG A 317 15.34 12.49 2.11
CA ARG A 317 14.38 12.82 1.05
C ARG A 317 14.31 14.33 0.85
N ARG A 318 15.47 14.96 0.61
CA ARG A 318 15.52 16.35 0.14
C ARG A 318 15.03 16.40 -1.31
N ILE A 319 13.86 16.99 -1.51
CA ILE A 319 13.13 17.00 -2.78
C ILE A 319 13.41 18.25 -3.62
N TRP A 320 14.08 19.25 -3.03
CA TRP A 320 14.47 20.48 -3.69
C TRP A 320 15.68 21.09 -2.99
N SER A 321 16.63 21.59 -3.77
CA SER A 321 17.78 22.33 -3.26
C SER A 321 18.11 23.48 -4.22
N PRO A 322 17.95 24.75 -3.82
CA PRO A 322 18.29 25.89 -4.67
C PRO A 322 19.80 26.13 -4.77
N GLU A 323 20.56 25.69 -3.77
CA GLU A 323 22.01 25.89 -3.68
C GLU A 323 22.69 24.62 -3.16
N LYS A 324 23.81 24.25 -3.78
CA LYS A 324 24.52 23.04 -3.39
C LYS A 324 25.25 23.22 -2.06
N GLY A 325 24.92 22.36 -1.09
CA GLY A 325 25.59 22.30 0.21
C GLY A 325 27.03 21.79 0.16
N LYS A 326 27.73 21.88 1.30
CA LYS A 326 29.09 21.34 1.44
C LYS A 326 29.04 19.81 1.53
N PRO A 327 29.88 19.06 0.78
CA PRO A 327 29.99 17.62 0.94
C PRO A 327 30.34 17.24 2.38
N THR A 328 29.64 16.26 2.92
CA THR A 328 29.83 15.75 4.29
C THR A 328 29.60 14.24 4.33
N LYS A 329 29.98 13.63 5.44
CA LYS A 329 29.84 12.19 5.67
C LYS A 329 29.50 11.91 7.13
N PHE A 330 28.49 11.09 7.36
CA PHE A 330 28.13 10.60 8.69
C PHE A 330 27.72 9.13 8.61
N GLY A 331 28.18 8.30 9.55
CA GLY A 331 27.77 6.90 9.63
C GLY A 331 28.02 6.05 8.37
N GLY A 332 28.97 6.47 7.52
CA GLY A 332 29.27 5.83 6.24
C GLY A 332 28.46 6.34 5.04
N ILE A 333 27.51 7.26 5.24
CA ILE A 333 26.67 7.85 4.20
C ILE A 333 27.21 9.22 3.82
N ASN A 334 27.36 9.47 2.51
CA ASN A 334 27.76 10.76 1.96
C ASN A 334 26.51 11.56 1.58
N PHE A 335 26.50 12.85 1.91
CA PHE A 335 25.45 13.80 1.53
C PHE A 335 26.02 15.22 1.49
N THR A 336 25.25 16.20 1.03
CA THR A 336 25.63 17.62 1.13
C THR A 336 24.83 18.29 2.24
N THR A 337 25.46 19.14 3.05
CA THR A 337 24.79 19.80 4.18
C THR A 337 23.56 20.61 3.74
N PRO A 338 22.46 20.64 4.52
CA PRO A 338 21.31 21.48 4.19
C PRO A 338 21.68 22.96 4.00
N THR A 339 21.06 23.63 3.03
CA THR A 339 21.19 25.08 2.80
C THR A 339 19.83 25.78 2.87
N PRO A 340 19.78 27.10 3.17
CA PRO A 340 18.51 27.82 3.18
C PRO A 340 17.73 27.67 1.87
N GLY A 341 16.46 27.33 1.98
CA GLY A 341 15.57 27.05 0.84
C GLY A 341 15.53 25.58 0.41
N ASP A 342 16.40 24.71 0.94
CA ASP A 342 16.26 23.27 0.76
C ASP A 342 14.91 22.80 1.34
N ILE A 343 14.23 21.90 0.64
CA ILE A 343 12.96 21.30 1.10
C ILE A 343 13.15 19.80 1.24
N SER A 344 12.80 19.25 2.40
CA SER A 344 12.80 17.82 2.66
C SER A 344 11.42 17.28 2.99
N MET A 345 11.06 16.17 2.35
CA MET A 345 9.95 15.32 2.76
C MET A 345 10.38 14.41 3.90
N GLN A 346 9.56 14.26 4.94
CA GLN A 346 9.84 13.40 6.08
C GLN A 346 9.08 12.07 6.00
N ASN A 347 9.84 10.98 6.05
CA ASN A 347 9.38 9.60 6.21
C ASN A 347 10.52 8.82 6.85
N TRP A 348 10.48 8.64 8.17
CA TRP A 348 11.60 8.08 8.93
C TRP A 348 11.13 7.00 9.90
N THR A 349 11.85 5.87 9.93
CA THR A 349 11.59 4.75 10.85
C THR A 349 11.92 5.16 12.27
N TRP A 350 11.05 4.84 13.24
CA TRP A 350 11.06 5.42 14.60
C TRP A 350 10.91 6.96 14.62
N GLY A 351 10.56 7.57 13.49
CA GLY A 351 10.21 8.97 13.35
C GLY A 351 8.71 9.16 13.22
N ASN A 352 8.24 9.56 12.04
CA ASN A 352 6.81 9.72 11.74
C ASN A 352 6.13 8.44 11.22
N ASP A 353 6.81 7.29 11.25
CA ASP A 353 6.23 6.00 10.93
C ASP A 353 5.39 5.46 12.12
N TYR A 354 4.07 5.52 11.99
CA TYR A 354 3.14 5.12 13.04
C TYR A 354 2.75 3.65 12.89
N ARG A 355 2.93 2.87 13.97
CA ARG A 355 2.98 1.39 13.93
C ARG A 355 1.98 0.73 14.89
N PRO A 356 0.66 0.91 14.70
CA PRO A 356 -0.35 0.20 15.48
C PRO A 356 -0.29 -1.31 15.24
N GLY A 357 -0.72 -2.11 16.22
CA GLY A 357 -0.53 -3.56 16.17
C GLY A 357 -1.52 -4.42 16.93
N THR A 358 -2.50 -3.82 17.60
CA THR A 358 -3.43 -4.52 18.48
C THR A 358 -4.87 -4.37 18.01
N SER A 359 -5.79 -5.16 18.56
CA SER A 359 -7.22 -5.03 18.25
C SER A 359 -7.84 -3.68 18.65
N GLU A 360 -7.17 -2.92 19.52
CA GLU A 360 -7.62 -1.61 20.00
C GLU A 360 -7.32 -0.50 18.98
N ASP A 361 -6.19 -0.60 18.28
CA ASP A 361 -5.60 0.51 17.51
C ASP A 361 -5.25 0.15 16.06
N ASN A 362 -5.45 -1.10 15.62
CA ASN A 362 -5.13 -1.54 14.25
C ASN A 362 -5.72 -0.60 13.20
N PHE A 363 -4.90 -0.30 12.18
CA PHE A 363 -5.22 0.69 11.17
C PHE A 363 -6.25 0.19 10.14
N VAL A 364 -5.97 -0.96 9.53
CA VAL A 364 -6.89 -1.61 8.57
C VAL A 364 -7.84 -2.52 9.34
N LEU A 365 -9.15 -2.30 9.22
CA LEU A 365 -10.14 -3.09 9.93
C LEU A 365 -10.20 -4.53 9.40
N THR A 366 -10.19 -5.49 10.33
CA THR A 366 -10.36 -6.92 10.03
C THR A 366 -11.79 -7.19 9.53
N ARG A 367 -12.00 -8.33 8.85
CA ARG A 367 -13.34 -8.71 8.39
C ARG A 367 -14.36 -8.74 9.54
N ASN A 368 -13.95 -9.26 10.70
CA ASN A 368 -14.81 -9.30 11.89
C ASN A 368 -15.17 -7.88 12.36
N GLN A 369 -14.21 -6.96 12.40
CA GLN A 369 -14.47 -5.55 12.75
C GLN A 369 -15.40 -4.87 11.73
N LEU A 370 -15.21 -5.12 10.43
CA LEU A 370 -16.11 -4.60 9.39
C LEU A 370 -17.54 -5.13 9.57
N GLN A 371 -17.69 -6.40 9.91
CA GLN A 371 -18.99 -7.02 10.19
C GLN A 371 -19.65 -6.42 11.43
N THR A 372 -18.93 -6.33 12.55
CA THR A 372 -19.45 -5.79 13.81
C THR A 372 -19.80 -4.31 13.73
N THR A 373 -19.05 -3.53 12.94
CA THR A 373 -19.34 -2.10 12.71
C THR A 373 -20.39 -1.84 11.63
N GLY A 374 -20.95 -2.90 11.02
CA GLY A 374 -21.96 -2.79 9.99
C GLY A 374 -21.45 -2.36 8.61
N GLN A 375 -20.13 -2.24 8.41
CA GLN A 375 -19.55 -1.82 7.13
C GLN A 375 -19.74 -2.84 5.99
N LEU A 376 -20.00 -4.10 6.32
CA LEU A 376 -20.36 -5.13 5.32
C LEU A 376 -21.87 -5.16 4.98
N GLN A 377 -22.69 -4.34 5.64
CA GLN A 377 -24.11 -4.23 5.30
C GLN A 377 -24.30 -3.30 4.09
N PRO A 378 -25.37 -3.48 3.29
CA PRO A 378 -25.70 -2.55 2.20
C PRO A 378 -25.74 -1.10 2.68
N GLY A 379 -25.00 -0.22 1.99
CA GLY A 379 -24.85 1.20 2.37
C GLY A 379 -23.97 1.47 3.60
N GLY A 380 -23.43 0.44 4.25
CA GLY A 380 -22.64 0.56 5.48
C GLY A 380 -21.17 0.91 5.27
N TRP A 381 -20.60 0.75 4.07
CA TRP A 381 -19.16 0.90 3.84
C TRP A 381 -18.63 2.31 4.17
N LEU A 382 -17.55 2.40 4.95
CA LEU A 382 -16.90 3.66 5.34
C LEU A 382 -15.38 3.64 5.05
N GLY A 383 -14.94 2.86 4.05
CA GLY A 383 -13.53 2.74 3.65
C GLY A 383 -12.72 1.72 4.47
N GLY A 384 -13.29 1.15 5.53
CA GLY A 384 -12.68 0.05 6.27
C GLY A 384 -11.38 0.39 7.01
N LEU A 385 -11.20 1.66 7.38
CA LEU A 385 -10.07 2.14 8.19
C LEU A 385 -10.53 2.63 9.56
N ARG A 386 -9.63 2.60 10.53
CA ARG A 386 -9.87 3.15 11.87
C ARG A 386 -9.55 4.65 11.91
N THR A 387 -10.59 5.47 12.02
CA THR A 387 -10.49 6.95 12.05
C THR A 387 -9.61 7.48 13.18
N GLU A 388 -9.69 6.89 14.38
CA GLU A 388 -8.85 7.28 15.52
C GLU A 388 -7.36 7.02 15.27
N THR A 389 -7.03 5.93 14.58
CA THR A 389 -5.65 5.59 14.24
C THR A 389 -5.09 6.55 13.18
N LEU A 390 -5.91 7.00 12.23
CA LEU A 390 -5.54 8.08 11.31
C LEU A 390 -5.19 9.35 12.09
N ARG A 391 -6.06 9.75 13.04
CA ARG A 391 -5.85 10.93 13.88
C ARG A 391 -4.54 10.84 14.67
N LYS A 392 -4.26 9.69 15.27
CA LYS A 392 -3.00 9.45 15.99
C LYS A 392 -1.78 9.49 15.06
N GLY A 393 -1.88 8.97 13.84
CA GLY A 393 -0.83 9.11 12.84
C GLY A 393 -0.56 10.56 12.42
N GLU A 394 -1.60 11.39 12.35
CA GLU A 394 -1.49 12.83 12.04
C GLU A 394 -0.78 13.58 13.17
N GLU A 395 -1.21 13.38 14.43
CA GLU A 395 -0.54 13.91 15.62
C GLU A 395 0.91 13.46 15.69
N HIS A 396 1.16 12.18 15.42
CA HIS A 396 2.48 11.59 15.45
C HIS A 396 3.44 12.21 14.44
N ALA A 397 2.98 12.52 13.23
CA ALA A 397 3.81 13.17 12.21
C ALA A 397 4.14 14.63 12.58
N ILE A 398 3.17 15.40 13.09
CA ILE A 398 3.39 16.78 13.55
C ILE A 398 4.32 16.78 14.78
N GLY A 399 4.12 15.85 15.71
CA GLY A 399 5.00 15.65 16.86
C GLY A 399 6.43 15.30 16.45
N TYR A 400 6.62 14.51 15.38
CA TYR A 400 7.94 14.18 14.85
C TYR A 400 8.68 15.42 14.33
N PHE A 401 8.00 16.35 13.66
CA PHE A 401 8.62 17.62 13.28
C PHE A 401 9.16 18.35 14.51
N HIS A 402 8.33 18.54 15.54
CA HIS A 402 8.74 19.19 16.78
C HIS A 402 9.90 18.45 17.45
N TRP A 403 9.81 17.12 17.55
CA TRP A 403 10.90 16.29 18.06
C TRP A 403 12.19 16.58 17.30
N LEU A 404 12.17 16.54 15.97
CA LEU A 404 13.34 16.67 15.11
C LEU A 404 14.04 18.03 15.24
N VAL A 405 13.28 19.13 15.33
CA VAL A 405 13.84 20.51 15.34
C VAL A 405 14.04 21.10 16.74
N ALA A 406 13.26 20.68 17.75
CA ALA A 406 13.26 21.29 19.09
C ALA A 406 13.45 20.27 20.22
N GLY A 407 13.12 19.00 20.01
CA GLY A 407 13.26 17.94 21.01
C GLY A 407 14.71 17.63 21.39
N THR A 408 14.91 17.19 22.64
CA THR A 408 16.23 16.88 23.22
C THR A 408 16.39 15.42 23.63
N THR A 409 15.36 14.60 23.41
CA THR A 409 15.28 13.19 23.83
C THR A 409 15.36 12.26 22.62
N ASP A 410 15.76 11.01 22.85
CA ASP A 410 15.74 9.93 21.85
C ASP A 410 15.41 8.62 22.55
N SER A 411 14.33 7.94 22.14
CA SER A 411 13.77 6.79 22.84
C SER A 411 14.65 5.53 22.77
N GLN A 412 15.45 5.38 21.72
CA GLN A 412 16.29 4.19 21.50
C GLN A 412 17.75 4.45 21.87
N LEU A 413 18.24 5.67 21.64
CA LEU A 413 19.65 6.01 21.78
C LEU A 413 19.98 6.73 23.09
N GLY A 414 18.96 7.20 23.81
CA GLY A 414 19.08 7.83 25.12
C GLY A 414 19.46 9.32 25.07
N ALA A 415 19.88 9.85 26.22
CA ALA A 415 20.17 11.27 26.38
C ALA A 415 21.44 11.71 25.62
N GLY A 416 21.49 13.00 25.26
CA GLY A 416 22.68 13.64 24.66
C GLY A 416 22.87 13.41 23.16
N VAL A 417 22.01 12.61 22.51
CA VAL A 417 22.04 12.36 21.06
C VAL A 417 21.38 13.48 20.26
N LYS A 418 20.39 14.14 20.86
CA LYS A 418 19.62 15.23 20.24
C LYS A 418 20.07 16.59 20.75
N LYS A 419 20.04 17.57 19.84
CA LYS A 419 20.12 19.00 20.14
C LYS A 419 19.11 19.74 19.25
N PRO A 420 18.67 20.95 19.63
CA PRO A 420 17.77 21.75 18.79
C PRO A 420 18.42 22.22 17.47
N TYR A 421 17.60 22.34 16.42
CA TYR A 421 17.94 22.81 15.08
C TYR A 421 16.90 23.85 14.61
N PRO A 422 16.92 25.08 15.16
CA PRO A 422 15.84 26.06 15.00
C PRO A 422 15.70 26.62 13.57
N ASN A 423 16.67 26.38 12.70
CA ASN A 423 16.71 26.90 11.34
C ASN A 423 15.85 26.09 10.35
N HIS A 424 14.67 25.62 10.76
CA HIS A 424 13.78 24.83 9.90
C HIS A 424 12.33 25.21 10.12
N LYS A 425 11.51 25.28 9.08
CA LYS A 425 10.07 25.54 9.22
C LYS A 425 9.25 24.38 8.66
N TYR A 426 8.14 24.09 9.31
CA TYR A 426 7.12 23.17 8.82
C TYR A 426 6.39 23.83 7.64
N LEU A 427 6.24 23.12 6.52
CA LEU A 427 5.54 23.64 5.35
C LEU A 427 4.08 23.21 5.37
N SER A 428 3.18 24.19 5.29
CA SER A 428 1.75 24.00 5.24
C SER A 428 1.08 25.03 4.32
N GLY A 429 -0.23 24.89 4.10
CA GLY A 429 -0.97 25.73 3.17
C GLY A 429 -1.16 25.09 1.79
N LEU A 430 -2.12 25.60 1.03
CA LEU A 430 -2.45 25.08 -0.29
C LEU A 430 -1.39 25.34 -1.35
N ASP A 431 -0.31 26.07 -1.03
CA ASP A 431 0.85 26.27 -1.90
C ASP A 431 2.07 25.41 -1.49
N SER A 432 1.98 24.69 -0.37
CA SER A 432 3.03 23.77 0.09
C SER A 432 3.24 22.58 -0.86
N PRO A 433 4.37 21.86 -0.77
CA PRO A 433 4.60 20.64 -1.57
C PRO A 433 3.46 19.61 -1.55
N MET A 434 2.73 19.50 -0.43
CA MET A 434 1.58 18.59 -0.26
C MET A 434 0.22 19.21 -0.62
N GLY A 435 0.12 20.53 -0.74
CA GLY A 435 -1.14 21.20 -1.09
C GLY A 435 -2.26 20.96 -0.08
N THR A 436 -1.90 20.97 1.21
CA THR A 436 -2.79 20.78 2.35
C THR A 436 -2.60 21.92 3.34
N VAL A 437 -3.69 22.47 3.89
CA VAL A 437 -3.61 23.56 4.88
C VAL A 437 -2.94 23.07 6.16
N HIS A 438 -3.16 21.80 6.52
CA HIS A 438 -2.53 21.16 7.67
C HIS A 438 -1.09 20.67 7.42
N GLY A 439 -0.58 20.71 6.17
CA GLY A 439 0.81 20.39 5.79
C GLY A 439 1.20 18.91 5.71
N LEU A 440 0.40 18.01 6.27
CA LEU A 440 0.57 16.56 6.10
C LEU A 440 0.17 16.09 4.69
N SER A 441 0.57 14.87 4.32
CA SER A 441 0.11 14.20 3.11
C SER A 441 -1.42 14.05 3.08
N LYS A 442 -2.00 14.08 1.87
CA LYS A 442 -3.46 14.02 1.66
C LYS A 442 -4.03 12.65 2.06
N TYR A 443 -3.21 11.62 1.89
CA TYR A 443 -3.45 10.26 2.31
C TYR A 443 -2.16 9.72 2.92
N PRO A 444 -2.17 8.85 3.95
CA PRO A 444 -0.93 8.31 4.49
C PRO A 444 -0.25 7.39 3.47
N TYR A 445 1.07 7.28 3.56
CA TYR A 445 1.82 6.19 2.91
C TYR A 445 1.54 4.89 3.65
N ILE A 446 0.78 4.00 3.01
CA ILE A 446 0.35 2.71 3.56
C ILE A 446 1.24 1.62 2.99
N ARG A 447 1.87 0.80 3.84
CA ARG A 447 2.77 -0.28 3.40
C ARG A 447 2.05 -1.62 3.17
N GLU A 448 0.89 -1.81 3.79
CA GLU A 448 0.15 -3.07 3.74
C GLU A 448 -1.36 -2.82 3.80
N GLY A 449 -2.10 -3.52 2.94
CA GLY A 449 -3.56 -3.51 2.88
C GLY A 449 -4.15 -4.92 3.01
N ARG A 450 -5.42 -5.07 2.62
CA ARG A 450 -6.06 -6.39 2.46
C ARG A 450 -5.42 -7.10 1.27
N ARG A 451 -4.85 -8.27 1.47
CA ARG A 451 -4.21 -9.09 0.44
C ARG A 451 -5.15 -10.20 0.02
N ILE A 452 -5.54 -10.26 -1.25
CA ILE A 452 -6.46 -11.31 -1.70
C ILE A 452 -5.86 -12.70 -1.50
N ILE A 453 -6.74 -13.69 -1.37
CA ILE A 453 -6.37 -15.06 -1.70
C ILE A 453 -6.58 -15.21 -3.21
N GLY A 454 -5.49 -15.46 -3.94
CA GLY A 454 -5.50 -15.54 -5.40
C GLY A 454 -6.30 -16.74 -5.93
N ARG A 455 -6.47 -16.79 -7.25
CA ARG A 455 -7.25 -17.83 -7.93
C ARG A 455 -6.71 -19.23 -7.58
N GLN A 456 -7.63 -20.17 -7.39
CA GLN A 456 -7.32 -21.57 -7.13
C GLN A 456 -6.70 -22.22 -8.37
N GLY A 457 -5.90 -23.26 -8.16
CA GLY A 457 -5.31 -24.06 -9.23
C GLY A 457 -4.74 -25.38 -8.70
N PHE A 458 -4.19 -26.22 -9.58
CA PHE A 458 -3.75 -27.58 -9.24
C PHE A 458 -2.80 -27.65 -8.02
N GLY A 459 -1.82 -26.76 -7.92
CA GLY A 459 -0.89 -26.68 -6.79
C GLY A 459 -1.35 -25.80 -5.62
N SER A 460 -2.56 -25.23 -5.69
CA SER A 460 -3.10 -24.30 -4.69
C SER A 460 -4.63 -24.40 -4.63
N PRO A 461 -5.17 -25.56 -4.21
CA PRO A 461 -6.62 -25.82 -4.25
C PRO A 461 -7.42 -24.86 -3.34
N ASN A 462 -6.80 -24.34 -2.28
CA ASN A 462 -7.41 -23.36 -1.37
C ASN A 462 -7.13 -21.90 -1.78
N GLY A 463 -6.48 -21.68 -2.91
CA GLY A 463 -6.12 -20.37 -3.43
C GLY A 463 -4.63 -20.10 -3.39
N PHE A 464 -4.19 -19.26 -4.32
CA PHE A 464 -2.77 -18.95 -4.53
C PHE A 464 -2.29 -17.80 -3.66
N SER A 465 -1.00 -17.82 -3.30
CA SER A 465 -0.27 -16.68 -2.74
C SER A 465 1.22 -16.81 -3.07
N ILE A 466 1.90 -15.69 -3.23
CA ILE A 466 3.36 -15.60 -3.23
C ILE A 466 3.81 -15.58 -1.78
N TRP A 467 4.70 -16.49 -1.40
CA TRP A 467 5.17 -16.65 -0.02
C TRP A 467 6.60 -16.18 0.18
N GLU A 468 7.05 -16.09 1.42
CA GLU A 468 8.44 -15.73 1.77
C GLU A 468 9.48 -16.52 0.96
N ILE A 469 9.33 -17.86 0.93
CA ILE A 469 10.31 -18.75 0.30
C ILE A 469 10.40 -18.61 -1.22
N ASP A 470 9.42 -17.93 -1.84
CA ASP A 470 9.41 -17.68 -3.28
C ASP A 470 10.38 -16.59 -3.69
N ILE A 471 10.71 -15.66 -2.81
CA ILE A 471 11.51 -14.47 -3.14
C ILE A 471 12.74 -14.27 -2.26
N SER A 472 12.75 -14.84 -1.06
CA SER A 472 13.77 -14.56 -0.05
C SER A 472 15.12 -15.18 -0.40
N ARG A 473 16.21 -14.47 -0.09
CA ARG A 473 17.58 -15.00 -0.14
C ARG A 473 18.03 -15.61 1.20
N ARG A 474 17.14 -15.74 2.19
CA ARG A 474 17.47 -16.23 3.53
C ARG A 474 18.10 -17.63 3.49
N ASP A 475 19.04 -17.88 4.41
CA ASP A 475 19.55 -19.23 4.61
C ASP A 475 18.66 -20.00 5.60
N TYR A 476 17.79 -20.84 5.06
CA TYR A 476 16.90 -21.69 5.87
C TYR A 476 17.60 -22.89 6.52
N LYS A 477 18.93 -23.03 6.38
CA LYS A 477 19.72 -24.02 7.14
C LYS A 477 20.13 -23.50 8.52
N GLU A 478 19.97 -22.21 8.79
CA GLU A 478 20.26 -21.60 10.09
C GLU A 478 19.51 -22.34 11.22
N ASP A 479 20.18 -22.49 12.37
CA ASP A 479 19.65 -23.19 13.55
C ASP A 479 18.29 -22.66 14.03
N TYR A 480 18.00 -21.39 13.75
CA TYR A 480 16.71 -20.77 14.03
C TYR A 480 15.55 -21.61 13.48
N TYR A 481 15.61 -22.03 12.20
CA TYR A 481 14.50 -22.73 11.54
C TYR A 481 14.35 -24.16 12.04
N ARG A 482 15.45 -24.84 12.39
CA ARG A 482 15.42 -26.17 13.01
C ARG A 482 14.78 -26.17 14.39
N LYS A 483 14.97 -25.07 15.15
CA LYS A 483 14.42 -24.90 16.51
C LYS A 483 12.97 -24.42 16.49
N THR A 484 12.61 -23.61 15.51
CA THR A 484 11.32 -22.89 15.48
C THR A 484 10.23 -23.64 14.71
N LEU A 485 10.60 -24.47 13.73
CA LEU A 485 9.67 -25.28 12.95
C LEU A 485 9.58 -26.69 13.53
N SER A 486 8.40 -27.31 13.44
CA SER A 486 8.28 -28.73 13.75
C SER A 486 9.14 -29.57 12.80
N PRO A 487 9.58 -30.79 13.19
CA PRO A 487 10.37 -31.63 12.30
C PRO A 487 9.71 -31.88 10.95
N GLN A 488 8.37 -31.98 10.91
CA GLN A 488 7.62 -32.13 9.66
C GLN A 488 7.65 -30.84 8.83
N MET A 489 7.33 -29.68 9.43
CA MET A 489 7.38 -28.39 8.73
C MET A 489 8.77 -28.08 8.18
N TYR A 490 9.82 -28.41 8.94
CA TYR A 490 11.19 -28.22 8.47
C TYR A 490 11.47 -29.12 7.26
N ARG A 491 11.09 -30.41 7.30
CA ARG A 491 11.20 -31.29 6.11
C ARG A 491 10.42 -30.76 4.91
N ASP A 492 9.20 -30.29 5.11
CA ASP A 492 8.36 -29.72 4.04
C ASP A 492 9.00 -28.46 3.45
N LEU A 493 9.61 -27.60 4.28
CA LEU A 493 10.37 -26.44 3.85
C LEU A 493 11.57 -26.86 2.99
N ARG A 494 12.33 -27.87 3.43
CA ARG A 494 13.47 -28.39 2.65
C ARG A 494 13.01 -28.95 1.31
N THR A 495 11.91 -29.70 1.29
CA THR A 495 11.30 -30.22 0.06
C THR A 495 10.86 -29.09 -0.87
N ALA A 496 10.17 -28.07 -0.36
CA ALA A 496 9.72 -26.92 -1.16
C ALA A 496 10.90 -26.14 -1.79
N LEU A 497 12.00 -25.99 -1.06
CA LEU A 497 13.20 -25.30 -1.54
C LEU A 497 14.01 -26.12 -2.55
N SER A 498 13.90 -27.46 -2.53
CA SER A 498 14.75 -28.35 -3.33
C SER A 498 14.47 -28.33 -4.83
N GLY A 499 13.35 -27.75 -5.27
CA GLY A 499 13.06 -27.54 -6.69
C GLY A 499 13.14 -28.84 -7.50
N LEU A 500 14.03 -28.90 -8.49
CA LEU A 500 14.27 -30.10 -9.31
C LEU A 500 14.82 -31.30 -8.50
N GLU A 501 15.45 -31.05 -7.34
CA GLU A 501 15.96 -32.10 -6.45
C GLU A 501 14.86 -32.70 -5.56
N ALA A 502 13.63 -32.19 -5.62
CA ALA A 502 12.53 -32.61 -4.73
C ALA A 502 12.23 -34.11 -4.80
N VAL A 503 12.30 -34.71 -5.99
CA VAL A 503 12.08 -36.15 -6.15
C VAL A 503 13.15 -36.96 -5.40
N ALA A 504 14.42 -36.57 -5.50
CA ALA A 504 15.53 -37.25 -4.82
C ALA A 504 15.46 -37.08 -3.29
N VAL A 505 14.98 -35.94 -2.81
CA VAL A 505 14.74 -35.69 -1.38
C VAL A 505 13.57 -36.54 -0.87
N ILE A 506 12.44 -36.54 -1.59
CA ILE A 506 11.24 -37.32 -1.23
C ILE A 506 11.54 -38.82 -1.26
N SER A 507 12.33 -39.30 -2.22
CA SER A 507 12.70 -40.70 -2.34
C SER A 507 13.82 -41.13 -1.37
N GLY A 508 14.31 -40.23 -0.52
CA GLY A 508 15.41 -40.50 0.42
C GLY A 508 16.78 -40.73 -0.23
N GLN A 509 16.91 -40.44 -1.53
CA GLN A 509 18.18 -40.56 -2.27
C GLN A 509 19.15 -39.42 -1.93
N LYS A 510 18.63 -38.29 -1.46
CA LYS A 510 19.40 -37.13 -1.03
C LYS A 510 18.91 -36.63 0.31
N SER A 511 19.84 -36.39 1.25
CA SER A 511 19.49 -35.79 2.53
C SER A 511 18.98 -34.35 2.32
N PRO A 512 17.93 -33.92 3.04
CA PRO A 512 17.46 -32.53 3.01
C PRO A 512 18.54 -31.49 3.32
N GLU A 513 19.58 -31.86 4.07
CA GLU A 513 20.73 -31.03 4.44
C GLU A 513 21.65 -30.72 3.25
N ASP A 514 21.71 -31.64 2.28
CA ASP A 514 22.61 -31.59 1.11
C ASP A 514 21.98 -30.87 -0.10
N VAL A 515 20.72 -30.45 0.00
CA VAL A 515 20.02 -29.70 -1.05
C VAL A 515 20.76 -28.39 -1.35
N MET A 516 20.94 -28.12 -2.64
CA MET A 516 21.60 -26.90 -3.11
C MET A 516 20.81 -25.66 -2.70
N ARG A 517 21.52 -24.58 -2.35
CA ARG A 517 20.87 -23.30 -2.06
C ARG A 517 20.28 -22.74 -3.35
N ARG A 518 18.98 -22.38 -3.32
CA ARG A 518 18.33 -21.65 -4.42
C ARG A 518 19.13 -20.40 -4.76
N THR A 519 19.33 -20.15 -6.05
CA THR A 519 20.07 -19.00 -6.60
C THR A 519 19.17 -17.93 -7.22
N ARG A 520 17.85 -18.18 -7.25
CA ARG A 520 16.82 -17.31 -7.85
C ARG A 520 15.47 -17.43 -7.12
N SER A 521 14.52 -16.57 -7.47
CA SER A 521 13.12 -16.68 -7.03
C SER A 521 12.42 -17.89 -7.66
N SER A 522 11.24 -18.22 -7.15
CA SER A 522 10.29 -19.07 -7.87
C SER A 522 9.97 -18.46 -9.24
N ILE A 523 9.86 -19.31 -10.27
CA ILE A 523 9.40 -18.92 -11.60
C ILE A 523 7.95 -19.36 -11.76
N TYR A 524 7.13 -18.48 -12.31
CA TYR A 524 5.73 -18.72 -12.56
C TYR A 524 5.45 -18.75 -14.06
N SER A 525 4.85 -19.84 -14.54
CA SER A 525 4.45 -19.99 -15.93
C SER A 525 3.45 -18.92 -16.38
N ASP A 526 2.71 -18.36 -15.42
CA ASP A 526 1.73 -17.28 -15.60
C ASP A 526 2.25 -15.90 -15.20
N SER A 527 3.57 -15.67 -15.17
CA SER A 527 4.12 -14.35 -14.89
C SER A 527 3.67 -13.31 -15.93
N VAL A 528 3.18 -12.18 -15.43
CA VAL A 528 2.70 -11.01 -16.19
C VAL A 528 3.40 -9.70 -15.77
N GLY A 529 4.37 -9.78 -14.89
CA GLY A 529 5.11 -8.61 -14.41
C GLY A 529 6.31 -8.99 -13.57
N ILE A 530 7.03 -7.98 -13.11
CA ILE A 530 8.27 -8.17 -12.35
C ILE A 530 8.38 -7.19 -11.19
N GLY A 531 9.24 -7.49 -10.23
CA GLY A 531 9.65 -6.54 -9.20
C GLY A 531 10.98 -6.92 -8.57
N HIS A 532 11.64 -5.95 -7.94
CA HIS A 532 12.80 -6.23 -7.11
C HIS A 532 12.91 -5.21 -6.00
N TYR A 533 12.76 -5.66 -4.76
CA TYR A 533 13.01 -4.84 -3.58
C TYR A 533 13.35 -5.72 -2.38
N ALA A 534 14.12 -5.20 -1.42
CA ALA A 534 14.40 -5.93 -0.19
C ALA A 534 13.08 -6.24 0.56
N ILE A 535 13.08 -7.30 1.36
CA ILE A 535 12.03 -7.54 2.34
C ILE A 535 12.29 -6.57 3.49
N ASP A 536 11.71 -5.39 3.37
CA ASP A 536 11.94 -4.23 4.23
C ASP A 536 10.72 -4.01 5.15
N PHE A 537 10.91 -4.31 6.43
CA PHE A 537 9.84 -4.33 7.42
C PHE A 537 9.73 -3.07 8.25
N HIS A 538 8.48 -2.69 8.50
CA HIS A 538 8.05 -1.70 9.48
C HIS A 538 7.13 -2.37 10.52
N PRO A 539 7.70 -3.10 11.50
CA PRO A 539 6.94 -3.96 12.40
C PRO A 539 5.89 -3.20 13.21
N CYS A 540 4.73 -3.81 13.45
CA CYS A 540 3.80 -3.27 14.42
C CYS A 540 4.41 -3.25 15.84
N MET A 541 3.88 -2.40 16.70
CA MET A 541 4.27 -2.36 18.12
C MET A 541 3.52 -3.41 18.94
N THR A 542 4.14 -3.87 20.03
CA THR A 542 3.57 -4.89 20.92
C THR A 542 2.38 -4.38 21.73
N LYS A 543 2.44 -3.13 22.21
CA LYS A 543 1.43 -2.53 23.08
C LYS A 543 0.64 -1.42 22.37
N SER A 544 -0.58 -1.21 22.84
CA SER A 544 -1.40 -0.03 22.55
C SER A 544 -1.32 0.96 23.73
N PRO A 545 -1.20 2.28 23.48
CA PRO A 545 -0.92 2.87 22.17
C PRO A 545 0.54 2.63 21.72
N PRO A 546 0.88 2.78 20.43
CA PRO A 546 2.22 2.55 19.90
C PRO A 546 3.30 3.40 20.59
N GLU A 547 2.96 4.64 20.94
CA GLU A 547 3.82 5.61 21.63
C GLU A 547 3.97 5.39 23.14
N ALA A 548 3.42 4.31 23.69
CA ALA A 548 3.61 4.00 25.11
C ALA A 548 5.11 3.93 25.48
N PRO A 549 5.55 4.55 26.59
CA PRO A 549 6.93 4.48 27.03
C PRO A 549 7.44 3.04 27.17
N GLY A 550 8.59 2.76 26.56
CA GLY A 550 9.19 1.42 26.60
C GLY A 550 8.42 0.35 25.82
N ASN A 551 7.54 0.74 24.89
CA ASN A 551 6.98 -0.17 23.91
C ASN A 551 8.08 -0.69 22.95
N THR A 552 7.88 -1.87 22.40
CA THR A 552 8.83 -2.52 21.51
C THR A 552 8.14 -2.96 20.23
N GLU A 553 8.92 -3.10 19.17
CA GLU A 553 8.47 -3.87 18.00
C GLU A 553 8.05 -5.27 18.43
N ARG A 554 7.09 -5.84 17.69
CA ARG A 554 6.69 -7.23 17.88
C ARG A 554 7.90 -8.15 17.69
N GLU A 555 8.13 -9.01 18.67
CA GLU A 555 9.26 -9.95 18.64
C GLU A 555 9.19 -10.86 17.42
N GLY A 556 10.33 -11.05 16.76
CA GLY A 556 10.47 -11.95 15.61
C GLY A 556 9.99 -11.39 14.28
N GLU A 557 9.33 -10.22 14.23
CA GLU A 557 8.79 -9.68 12.97
C GLU A 557 9.87 -9.39 11.93
N ARG A 558 11.06 -8.95 12.40
CA ARG A 558 12.22 -8.72 11.53
C ARG A 558 12.93 -10.00 11.07
N GLN A 559 12.51 -11.19 11.50
CA GLN A 559 13.17 -12.44 11.12
C GLN A 559 13.12 -12.68 9.60
N GLY A 560 11.99 -12.35 8.96
CA GLY A 560 11.82 -12.44 7.51
C GLY A 560 12.52 -11.33 6.72
N ALA A 561 13.02 -10.28 7.38
CA ALA A 561 13.66 -9.16 6.73
C ALA A 561 14.95 -9.57 6.02
N GLY A 562 15.26 -8.92 4.89
CA GLY A 562 16.53 -9.15 4.20
C GLY A 562 16.48 -8.94 2.70
N GLN A 563 17.45 -9.54 2.01
CA GLN A 563 17.54 -9.44 0.56
C GLN A 563 16.56 -10.41 -0.11
N SER A 564 15.97 -9.97 -1.21
CA SER A 564 15.18 -10.80 -2.12
C SER A 564 15.91 -11.00 -3.45
N TYR A 565 15.58 -12.08 -4.15
CA TYR A 565 15.83 -12.21 -5.57
C TYR A 565 14.94 -11.22 -6.36
N PRO A 566 15.34 -10.78 -7.57
CA PRO A 566 14.36 -10.25 -8.52
C PRO A 566 13.26 -11.29 -8.70
N PHE A 567 12.00 -10.87 -8.70
CA PHE A 567 10.84 -11.75 -8.63
C PHE A 567 9.79 -11.41 -9.68
N GLU A 568 8.88 -12.35 -9.89
CA GLU A 568 7.83 -12.33 -10.90
C GLU A 568 6.46 -12.06 -10.28
N ILE A 569 5.55 -11.49 -11.07
CA ILE A 569 4.16 -11.25 -10.68
C ILE A 569 3.27 -12.22 -11.46
N PRO A 570 2.86 -13.37 -10.89
CA PRO A 570 1.98 -14.33 -11.54
C PRO A 570 0.56 -13.77 -11.68
N LEU A 571 -0.09 -14.02 -12.83
CA LEU A 571 -1.43 -13.51 -13.13
C LEU A 571 -2.47 -13.97 -12.11
N ARG A 572 -2.39 -15.22 -11.63
CA ARG A 572 -3.30 -15.73 -10.60
C ARG A 572 -3.21 -15.00 -9.26
N SER A 573 -2.15 -14.21 -9.02
CA SER A 573 -2.05 -13.32 -7.85
C SER A 573 -2.85 -12.02 -7.98
N LEU A 574 -3.23 -11.62 -9.20
CA LEU A 574 -4.06 -10.45 -9.47
C LEU A 574 -5.55 -10.81 -9.53
N ILE A 575 -5.90 -12.09 -9.54
CA ILE A 575 -7.28 -12.57 -9.74
C ILE A 575 -7.86 -12.99 -8.39
N PRO A 576 -8.86 -12.26 -7.85
CA PRO A 576 -9.52 -12.66 -6.62
C PRO A 576 -10.36 -13.92 -6.80
N GLN A 577 -10.69 -14.56 -5.69
CA GLN A 577 -11.74 -15.58 -5.69
C GLN A 577 -13.13 -14.92 -5.79
N LYS A 578 -14.13 -15.70 -6.21
CA LYS A 578 -15.56 -15.36 -6.31
C LYS A 578 -15.96 -14.40 -7.44
N ILE A 579 -15.20 -13.36 -7.75
CA ILE A 579 -15.59 -12.34 -8.74
C ILE A 579 -14.79 -12.50 -10.04
N ASP A 580 -15.47 -12.84 -11.13
CA ASP A 580 -14.85 -13.23 -12.40
C ASP A 580 -14.53 -12.03 -13.31
N ASN A 581 -15.07 -10.84 -13.05
CA ASN A 581 -14.75 -9.61 -13.78
C ASN A 581 -13.95 -8.59 -12.95
N MET A 582 -13.24 -9.06 -11.93
CA MET A 582 -12.40 -8.24 -11.07
C MET A 582 -10.93 -8.62 -11.21
N LEU A 583 -10.05 -7.61 -11.19
CA LEU A 583 -8.62 -7.78 -10.97
C LEU A 583 -8.18 -6.89 -9.80
N VAL A 584 -7.05 -7.24 -9.21
CA VAL A 584 -6.40 -6.50 -8.13
C VAL A 584 -5.00 -6.13 -8.58
N ALA A 585 -4.57 -4.91 -8.30
CA ALA A 585 -3.21 -4.42 -8.56
C ALA A 585 -2.64 -3.74 -7.30
N GLY A 586 -1.33 -3.51 -7.29
CA GLY A 586 -0.64 -2.88 -6.17
C GLY A 586 -0.48 -3.81 -4.96
N LYS A 587 -0.56 -3.23 -3.76
CA LYS A 587 -0.23 -3.90 -2.48
C LYS A 587 -1.20 -5.01 -2.08
N SER A 588 -2.35 -5.07 -2.73
CA SER A 588 -3.46 -5.95 -2.37
C SER A 588 -3.51 -7.27 -3.13
N ILE A 589 -2.55 -7.51 -4.04
CA ILE A 589 -2.43 -8.81 -4.73
C ILE A 589 -2.15 -9.96 -3.75
N ALA A 590 -2.18 -11.20 -4.25
CA ALA A 590 -2.01 -12.38 -3.42
C ALA A 590 -0.55 -12.61 -2.98
N THR A 591 -0.15 -11.97 -1.89
CA THR A 591 1.14 -12.19 -1.21
C THR A 591 0.93 -12.52 0.26
N SER A 592 1.89 -13.21 0.87
CA SER A 592 2.02 -13.27 2.32
C SER A 592 2.46 -11.93 2.90
N HIS A 593 2.41 -11.78 4.22
CA HIS A 593 2.84 -10.61 4.98
C HIS A 593 4.33 -10.31 4.72
N ILE A 594 5.18 -11.34 4.72
CA ILE A 594 6.60 -11.17 4.46
C ILE A 594 6.86 -10.83 3.00
N ALA A 595 6.22 -11.53 2.06
CA ALA A 595 6.37 -11.19 0.65
C ALA A 595 5.87 -9.77 0.33
N ALA A 596 4.76 -9.33 0.93
CA ALA A 596 4.19 -8.00 0.74
C ALA A 596 5.17 -6.86 1.05
N ALA A 597 6.10 -7.06 2.00
CA ALA A 597 7.12 -6.07 2.35
C ALA A 597 8.07 -5.74 1.16
N ALA A 598 8.20 -6.64 0.18
CA ALA A 598 8.92 -6.40 -1.08
C ALA A 598 7.99 -6.00 -2.25
N TYR A 599 6.72 -6.43 -2.23
CA TYR A 599 5.70 -6.16 -3.25
C TYR A 599 4.88 -4.89 -2.93
N ARG A 600 5.56 -3.78 -2.65
CA ARG A 600 4.89 -2.51 -2.30
C ARG A 600 5.53 -1.25 -2.86
N VAL A 601 6.70 -1.35 -3.50
CA VAL A 601 7.45 -0.16 -3.95
C VAL A 601 7.01 0.31 -5.35
N HIS A 602 7.39 1.54 -5.71
CA HIS A 602 6.90 2.25 -6.89
C HIS A 602 7.00 1.46 -8.21
N SER A 603 8.15 0.82 -8.46
CA SER A 603 8.38 0.06 -9.70
C SER A 603 7.50 -1.19 -9.78
N PHE A 604 7.33 -1.89 -8.66
CA PHE A 604 6.43 -3.03 -8.54
C PHE A 604 4.97 -2.61 -8.75
N GLU A 605 4.53 -1.53 -8.09
CA GLU A 605 3.15 -1.07 -8.24
C GLU A 605 2.82 -0.75 -9.69
N TRP A 606 3.72 -0.03 -10.37
CA TRP A 606 3.55 0.21 -11.80
C TRP A 606 3.49 -1.10 -12.59
N SER A 607 4.39 -2.05 -12.33
CA SER A 607 4.40 -3.33 -13.05
C SER A 607 3.11 -4.13 -12.86
N SER A 608 2.58 -4.18 -11.63
CA SER A 608 1.32 -4.86 -11.35
C SER A 608 0.12 -4.18 -12.04
N GLY A 609 0.11 -2.85 -12.06
CA GLY A 609 -0.92 -2.08 -12.77
C GLY A 609 -0.85 -2.23 -14.28
N ALA A 610 0.35 -2.23 -14.85
CA ALA A 610 0.54 -2.47 -16.28
C ALA A 610 0.05 -3.88 -16.68
N ALA A 611 0.31 -4.89 -15.84
CA ALA A 611 -0.22 -6.23 -16.00
C ALA A 611 -1.76 -6.24 -15.95
N ALA A 612 -2.37 -5.62 -14.94
CA ALA A 612 -3.83 -5.56 -14.78
C ALA A 612 -4.51 -4.85 -15.96
N GLY A 613 -3.99 -3.69 -16.38
CA GLY A 613 -4.55 -2.91 -17.50
C GLY A 613 -4.44 -3.64 -18.84
N THR A 614 -3.30 -4.26 -19.11
CA THR A 614 -3.11 -5.06 -20.35
C THR A 614 -4.01 -6.29 -20.33
N THR A 615 -4.12 -6.98 -19.18
CA THR A 615 -4.98 -8.15 -19.01
C THR A 615 -6.45 -7.78 -19.22
N ALA A 616 -6.94 -6.71 -18.60
CA ALA A 616 -8.33 -6.26 -18.78
C ALA A 616 -8.62 -5.92 -20.24
N ALA A 617 -7.73 -5.19 -20.91
CA ALA A 617 -7.90 -4.85 -22.33
C ALA A 617 -7.86 -6.08 -23.26
N PHE A 618 -7.01 -7.06 -22.93
CA PHE A 618 -6.93 -8.35 -23.63
C PHE A 618 -8.19 -9.19 -23.42
N ALA A 619 -8.66 -9.30 -22.18
CA ALA A 619 -9.86 -10.04 -21.82
C ALA A 619 -11.11 -9.45 -22.51
N LEU A 620 -11.22 -8.12 -22.59
CA LEU A 620 -12.25 -7.42 -23.38
C LEU A 620 -12.17 -7.74 -24.88
N GLU A 621 -10.97 -7.88 -25.44
CA GLU A 621 -10.78 -8.23 -26.86
C GLU A 621 -11.22 -9.67 -27.15
N LYS A 622 -10.90 -10.59 -26.23
CA LYS A 622 -11.18 -12.02 -26.40
C LYS A 622 -12.56 -12.44 -25.91
N GLY A 623 -13.24 -11.63 -25.11
CA GLY A 623 -14.52 -11.97 -24.50
C GLY A 623 -14.40 -13.08 -23.45
N ILE A 624 -13.36 -13.03 -22.61
CA ILE A 624 -13.05 -14.07 -21.60
C ILE A 624 -12.94 -13.46 -20.20
N ALA A 625 -13.24 -14.22 -19.15
CA ALA A 625 -12.88 -13.84 -17.79
C ALA A 625 -11.36 -14.03 -17.55
N PRO A 626 -10.69 -13.24 -16.69
CA PRO A 626 -9.25 -13.34 -16.50
C PRO A 626 -8.82 -14.68 -15.91
N TYR A 627 -9.69 -15.35 -15.14
CA TYR A 627 -9.39 -16.67 -14.59
C TYR A 627 -9.22 -17.75 -15.67
N GLN A 628 -9.83 -17.58 -16.85
CA GLN A 628 -9.71 -18.51 -17.98
C GLN A 628 -8.33 -18.47 -18.64
N LEU A 629 -7.43 -17.62 -18.16
CA LEU A 629 -6.03 -17.58 -18.56
C LEU A 629 -5.15 -18.44 -17.65
N VAL A 630 -5.70 -18.99 -16.56
CA VAL A 630 -4.93 -19.67 -15.50
C VAL A 630 -5.64 -20.90 -14.92
N ASP A 631 -6.77 -21.33 -15.46
CA ASP A 631 -7.61 -22.39 -14.89
C ASP A 631 -7.13 -23.81 -15.22
N GLU A 632 -6.32 -24.00 -16.26
CA GLU A 632 -5.72 -25.30 -16.59
C GLU A 632 -4.23 -25.43 -16.17
N LEU A 633 -3.67 -24.46 -15.44
CA LEU A 633 -2.28 -24.53 -14.96
C LEU A 633 -2.01 -25.82 -14.16
N PRO A 634 -0.85 -26.49 -14.36
CA PRO A 634 0.33 -26.05 -15.12
C PRO A 634 0.31 -26.44 -16.61
N ARG A 635 -0.84 -26.85 -17.17
CA ARG A 635 -0.93 -27.07 -18.62
C ARG A 635 -0.73 -25.76 -19.37
N GLN A 636 -0.32 -25.88 -20.62
CA GLN A 636 -0.05 -24.72 -21.45
C GLN A 636 -1.37 -24.00 -21.81
N GLU A 637 -1.44 -22.73 -21.43
CA GLU A 637 -2.56 -21.84 -21.73
C GLU A 637 -2.23 -20.96 -22.94
N GLN A 638 -2.81 -21.25 -24.11
CA GLN A 638 -2.45 -20.53 -25.34
C GLN A 638 -2.72 -19.03 -25.26
N GLN A 639 -3.86 -18.63 -24.68
CA GLN A 639 -4.21 -17.21 -24.55
C GLN A 639 -3.31 -16.48 -23.54
N LEU A 640 -2.87 -17.16 -22.48
CA LEU A 640 -1.90 -16.63 -21.53
C LEU A 640 -0.56 -16.32 -22.23
N GLU A 641 -0.07 -17.22 -23.09
CA GLU A 641 1.18 -16.96 -23.81
C GLU A 641 1.06 -15.80 -24.82
N VAL A 642 -0.11 -15.62 -25.43
CA VAL A 642 -0.37 -14.44 -26.27
C VAL A 642 -0.38 -13.17 -25.44
N LEU A 643 -0.99 -13.18 -24.25
CA LEU A 643 -0.98 -12.06 -23.31
C LEU A 643 0.46 -11.71 -22.88
N ARG A 644 1.26 -12.72 -22.52
CA ARG A 644 2.66 -12.53 -22.10
C ARG A 644 3.50 -11.90 -23.20
N ARG A 645 3.42 -12.41 -24.44
CA ARG A 645 4.08 -11.79 -25.60
C ARG A 645 3.60 -10.36 -25.84
N ARG A 646 2.32 -10.06 -25.61
CA ARG A 646 1.78 -8.69 -25.74
C ARG A 646 2.39 -7.76 -24.69
N LEU A 647 2.52 -8.20 -23.44
CA LEU A 647 3.18 -7.45 -22.38
C LEU A 647 4.64 -7.15 -22.76
N GLU A 648 5.39 -8.16 -23.16
CA GLU A 648 6.79 -8.01 -23.58
C GLU A 648 6.94 -7.06 -24.78
N ASN A 649 6.13 -7.25 -25.83
CA ASN A 649 6.11 -6.37 -27.01
C ASN A 649 5.71 -4.92 -26.67
N ASN A 650 4.91 -4.73 -25.62
CA ASN A 650 4.56 -3.41 -25.12
C ASN A 650 5.70 -2.77 -24.32
N GLY A 651 6.78 -3.47 -24.00
CA GLY A 651 7.84 -3.00 -23.10
C GLY A 651 7.48 -3.15 -21.62
N ASN A 652 6.63 -4.12 -21.29
CA ASN A 652 6.29 -4.49 -19.92
C ASN A 652 6.88 -5.88 -19.63
N PRO A 653 8.05 -5.97 -18.96
CA PRO A 653 8.72 -7.24 -18.75
C PRO A 653 7.90 -8.21 -17.90
N THR A 654 7.87 -9.48 -18.31
CA THR A 654 7.23 -10.56 -17.53
C THR A 654 8.24 -11.49 -16.84
N ALA A 655 9.53 -11.30 -17.07
CA ALA A 655 10.61 -12.03 -16.39
C ALA A 655 11.87 -11.16 -16.35
N PHE A 656 12.76 -11.41 -15.38
CA PHE A 656 14.07 -10.78 -15.34
C PHE A 656 15.07 -11.50 -16.26
N PRO A 657 16.00 -10.79 -16.93
CA PRO A 657 17.05 -11.42 -17.72
C PRO A 657 18.08 -12.10 -16.82
N ASP A 658 18.56 -13.27 -17.24
CA ASP A 658 19.65 -14.02 -16.58
C ASP A 658 19.39 -14.42 -15.13
N THR A 659 18.12 -14.46 -14.71
CA THR A 659 17.72 -14.98 -13.40
C THR A 659 17.35 -16.46 -13.45
N SER A 660 17.50 -17.13 -14.59
CA SER A 660 17.14 -18.54 -14.79
C SER A 660 18.29 -19.51 -14.52
#